data_AF-A0A2N2YNM0-F1
#
_entry.id   AF-A0A2N2YNM0-F1
#
_cell.length_a   1.000
_cell.length_b   1.000
_cell.length_c   1.000
_cell.angle_alpha   90.00
_cell.angle_beta   90.00
_cell.angle_gamma   90.00
#
_symmetry.space_group_name_H-M   'P 1'
#
loop_
_entity.id
_entity.type
_entity.pdbx_description
1 polymer ?
#
loop_
_entity_poly.entity_id
_entity_poly.type
_entity_poly.pdbx_seq_one_letter_code
_entity_poly.pdbx_strand_id
1 'polypeptide(L)'
;MNKGQNFRYISLLEIINKVDRILRQKKTIEQTFTEIVSTVPFSLVLEVPIRLRLTFNNEEFSSPAFENEVVCQQHHFATLAGNVGTIQLCLGSVEYKEKELKPMEQNFLLDSLLRNIQQFLNSTERNDQKAFNQLHKNAPETNGKVTSSFLQRFLNANTFNRDIYHDLMPYKVGEILLISSLYDAYAIEREGRFTEHMLGQYGHLNLTSFPRITGATSLDQALHLLKFKHFDLIIYMVGAEKKVPLTVSEQINKAYPFIPIFLLLNNSSDVSYYSKILQNIPYIDKLFTWNGDANIFFAMIKMLEDKLNVENDTQLGQVRVILLVEDSPEYYSRYLSFLYKVLMEQTKRIIDDVSTDELYKVLRMRARPKILLASNYEEALEIIDNYQDYMLCLVTDVKFDRNGVLDENAGIALLEYTRKKLRNLPAILQSSDSSYESIARQHNSLFVHKQSDTLYQDLENFITNYLGFGDFEFKDMNGITIARASNMREFEKTLKEISDESLIYHASRDHFSMWIMARGEIRAASIINLKKVADFRDAHELRHDLLQMLKEYRNEQSSGNVIPYEPGMEVTEENVYTLAEGSLGGKGRGLAFIDALIHKYDFNRFIPDIRVRTPKTFVVGTREFEMFIKNNQLEGEVYTQKSFYLLKKQFINGELSSALMTKLESLLSNITKPIAVRSSGLFEDSLTQPFAGVFETYLLPNNHPDIKVRTQQTADAIKLVFASVYSTNAKGYVKAIDYKIEDEKMAVVIQEVVGNQFDNYYYPHISGVAQSYNFYPFAHMKPEEGFAIMALGLGRYVVEGNKAYRFSPHYPGTEINSTKDQFRNSQINFYAVDLNKQNLNLLEGEMAGLAELDIEVAERHGSLKHCVSVYHAENDYMYPGLSKAGPRIVNFANVVRYNYIPLAKTIELVLGLGKDAMGNAVEIEFAVDLEKDDHNRASFYILQIKPLISNTMECQIDLEEEDKDSILLYSEKGMGNGIVDDVTDVIYVDLNKFDKTKTQEMALEIESLNQYMIEQKRKYVLIGPGRWGTRDRWIGIPVKWHMISNARVIVETAMDDFPLEASSGSHFFHNVTSMSVGYFTVQPELSTSYINYKTLDDQLLIFQGEYFKHIRFKTPMKIKMDGRKRIYLISA
;
A
#
# COMPACT_ATOMS: atom_id res chain seq x y z
N MET A 1 19.99 -35.60 -19.52
CA MET A 1 20.30 -35.47 -18.07
C MET A 1 20.33 -36.86 -17.45
N ASN A 2 21.31 -37.14 -16.59
CA ASN A 2 21.75 -38.49 -16.21
C ASN A 2 20.74 -39.28 -15.33
N LYS A 3 20.44 -40.53 -15.71
CA LYS A 3 19.56 -41.49 -15.01
C LYS A 3 19.89 -41.68 -13.51
N GLY A 4 21.12 -41.42 -13.07
CA GLY A 4 21.56 -41.57 -11.68
C GLY A 4 21.22 -40.42 -10.73
N GLN A 5 20.95 -39.20 -11.23
CA GLN A 5 20.59 -38.05 -10.38
C GLN A 5 19.12 -38.10 -9.91
N ASN A 6 18.21 -38.63 -10.73
CA ASN A 6 16.78 -38.64 -10.40
C ASN A 6 16.40 -39.68 -9.32
N PHE A 7 17.10 -40.82 -9.26
CA PHE A 7 16.84 -41.85 -8.23
C PHE A 7 17.21 -41.37 -6.81
N ARG A 8 18.28 -40.56 -6.68
CA ARG A 8 18.72 -40.00 -5.41
C ARG A 8 17.76 -38.92 -4.90
N TYR A 9 17.22 -38.08 -5.78
CA TYR A 9 16.26 -37.04 -5.39
C TYR A 9 14.94 -37.61 -4.82
N ILE A 10 14.43 -38.71 -5.42
CA ILE A 10 13.23 -39.42 -4.93
C ILE A 10 13.47 -40.01 -3.53
N SER A 11 14.67 -40.53 -3.28
CA SER A 11 15.08 -41.07 -1.98
C SER A 11 15.12 -39.99 -0.90
N LEU A 12 15.60 -38.79 -1.25
CA LEU A 12 15.62 -37.63 -0.34
C LEU A 12 14.20 -37.15 0.00
N LEU A 13 13.28 -37.16 -0.97
CA LEU A 13 11.88 -36.82 -0.74
C LEU A 13 11.17 -37.84 0.15
N GLU A 14 11.52 -39.13 0.06
CA GLU A 14 10.98 -40.15 0.97
C GLU A 14 11.39 -39.89 2.44
N ILE A 15 12.63 -39.45 2.66
CA ILE A 15 13.13 -39.05 3.98
C ILE A 15 12.36 -37.83 4.49
N ILE A 16 12.18 -36.81 3.64
CA ILE A 16 11.43 -35.58 3.98
C ILE A 16 9.98 -35.92 4.37
N ASN A 17 9.31 -36.81 3.62
CA ASN A 17 7.94 -37.25 3.91
C ASN A 17 7.83 -38.10 5.18
N LYS A 18 8.83 -38.92 5.50
CA LYS A 18 8.88 -39.65 6.78
C LYS A 18 9.03 -38.70 7.96
N VAL A 19 9.89 -37.69 7.85
CA VAL A 19 10.03 -36.66 8.88
C VAL A 19 8.76 -35.84 9.01
N ASP A 20 8.10 -35.46 7.91
CA ASP A 20 6.82 -34.75 7.95
C ASP A 20 5.74 -35.56 8.68
N ARG A 21 5.70 -36.88 8.48
CA ARG A 21 4.80 -37.77 9.24
C ARG A 21 5.11 -37.82 10.73
N ILE A 22 6.38 -37.82 11.14
CA ILE A 22 6.76 -37.77 12.56
C ILE A 22 6.30 -36.43 13.17
N LEU A 23 6.52 -35.32 12.46
CA LEU A 23 6.10 -33.98 12.90
C LEU A 23 4.57 -33.85 13.04
N ARG A 24 3.79 -34.53 12.17
CA ARG A 24 2.32 -34.53 12.23
C ARG A 24 1.72 -35.34 13.39
N GLN A 25 2.49 -36.18 14.08
CA GLN A 25 2.00 -36.99 15.21
C GLN A 25 1.80 -36.20 16.51
N LYS A 26 2.14 -34.89 16.53
CA LYS A 26 1.95 -33.97 17.68
C LYS A 26 2.53 -34.50 19.02
N LYS A 27 3.68 -35.17 18.98
CA LYS A 27 4.44 -35.59 20.18
C LYS A 27 5.18 -34.39 20.79
N THR A 28 5.72 -34.55 22.00
CA THR A 28 6.59 -33.52 22.62
C THR A 28 7.82 -33.24 21.75
N ILE A 29 8.43 -32.05 21.87
CA ILE A 29 9.60 -31.66 21.06
C ILE A 29 10.74 -32.67 21.23
N GLU A 30 11.02 -33.07 22.47
CA GLU A 30 12.07 -34.04 22.82
C GLU A 30 11.84 -35.42 22.14
N GLN A 31 10.62 -35.95 22.23
CA GLN A 31 10.25 -37.23 21.60
C GLN A 31 10.32 -37.14 20.07
N THR A 32 9.84 -36.03 19.51
CA THR A 32 9.79 -35.79 18.07
C THR A 32 11.21 -35.71 17.50
N PHE A 33 12.11 -34.97 18.15
CA PHE A 33 13.49 -34.82 17.68
C PHE A 33 14.30 -36.10 17.85
N THR A 34 14.11 -36.84 18.95
CA THR A 34 14.70 -38.17 19.14
C THR A 34 14.26 -39.13 18.03
N GLU A 35 12.97 -39.14 17.68
CA GLU A 35 12.43 -40.01 16.64
C GLU A 35 12.94 -39.63 15.24
N ILE A 36 13.00 -38.33 14.91
CA ILE A 36 13.58 -37.83 13.65
C ILE A 36 15.02 -38.30 13.50
N VAL A 37 15.83 -38.07 14.52
CA VAL A 37 17.27 -38.36 14.48
C VAL A 37 17.56 -39.87 14.49
N SER A 38 16.66 -40.69 15.03
CA SER A 38 16.76 -42.15 14.97
C SER A 38 16.26 -42.75 13.65
N THR A 39 15.33 -42.07 12.94
CA THR A 39 14.66 -42.59 11.73
C THR A 39 15.42 -42.25 10.44
N VAL A 40 15.97 -41.03 10.34
CA VAL A 40 16.71 -40.56 9.16
C VAL A 40 17.91 -41.45 8.77
N PRO A 41 18.71 -42.00 9.71
CA PRO A 41 19.84 -42.88 9.39
C PRO A 41 19.46 -44.26 8.82
N PHE A 42 18.24 -44.75 9.06
CA PHE A 42 17.85 -46.14 8.75
C PHE A 42 17.03 -46.30 7.46
N SER A 43 16.78 -45.22 6.70
CA SER A 43 16.03 -45.33 5.45
C SER A 43 16.87 -46.00 4.35
N LEU A 44 16.50 -47.24 4.02
CA LEU A 44 17.10 -48.24 3.12
C LEU A 44 17.44 -47.82 1.66
N VAL A 45 17.52 -46.53 1.32
CA VAL A 45 17.61 -46.09 -0.09
C VAL A 45 18.93 -45.37 -0.43
N LEU A 46 19.74 -45.00 0.57
CA LEU A 46 21.08 -44.46 0.34
C LEU A 46 22.12 -45.49 0.81
N GLU A 47 22.97 -45.97 -0.11
CA GLU A 47 24.10 -46.87 0.20
C GLU A 47 25.20 -46.19 1.06
N VAL A 48 24.93 -45.00 1.63
CA VAL A 48 25.83 -44.21 2.48
C VAL A 48 25.12 -43.89 3.80
N PRO A 49 25.71 -44.20 4.96
CA PRO A 49 25.11 -43.87 6.25
C PRO A 49 25.06 -42.35 6.46
N ILE A 50 23.85 -41.79 6.54
CA ILE A 50 23.62 -40.39 6.93
C ILE A 50 23.52 -40.32 8.45
N ARG A 51 24.27 -39.39 9.06
CA ARG A 51 24.19 -39.06 10.48
C ARG A 51 23.59 -37.68 10.64
N LEU A 52 22.60 -37.55 11.52
CA LEU A 52 21.90 -36.28 11.79
C LEU A 52 22.11 -35.87 13.25
N ARG A 53 22.34 -34.58 13.47
CA ARG A 53 22.35 -33.93 14.79
C ARG A 53 21.42 -32.72 14.75
N LEU A 54 20.56 -32.59 15.74
CA LEU A 54 19.67 -31.45 15.96
C LEU A 54 19.99 -30.83 17.32
N THR A 55 20.15 -29.51 17.38
CA THR A 55 20.22 -28.77 18.64
C THR A 55 19.11 -27.73 18.70
N PHE A 56 18.45 -27.62 19.85
CA PHE A 56 17.39 -26.63 20.08
C PHE A 56 17.28 -26.34 21.58
N ASN A 57 17.25 -25.06 21.98
CA ASN A 57 17.17 -24.65 23.38
C ASN A 57 18.21 -25.31 24.32
N ASN A 58 19.47 -25.40 23.87
CA ASN A 58 20.59 -26.06 24.58
C ASN A 58 20.49 -27.59 24.76
N GLU A 59 19.50 -28.25 24.16
CA GLU A 59 19.42 -29.71 24.11
C GLU A 59 19.92 -30.25 22.77
N GLU A 60 20.65 -31.37 22.80
CA GLU A 60 21.24 -32.02 21.62
C GLU A 60 20.62 -33.41 21.40
N PHE A 61 20.18 -33.66 20.17
CA PHE A 61 19.65 -34.93 19.69
C PHE A 61 20.51 -35.43 18.53
N SER A 62 21.22 -36.55 18.71
CA SER A 62 22.17 -37.08 17.71
C SER A 62 21.91 -38.55 17.37
N SER A 63 22.13 -38.92 16.11
CA SER A 63 21.94 -40.30 15.65
C SER A 63 22.96 -41.25 16.31
N PRO A 64 22.65 -42.54 16.49
CA PRO A 64 23.60 -43.49 17.08
C PRO A 64 24.89 -43.54 16.24
N ALA A 65 26.06 -43.43 16.90
CA ALA A 65 27.40 -43.38 16.30
C ALA A 65 27.82 -42.06 15.60
N PHE A 66 27.39 -40.90 16.12
CA PHE A 66 27.94 -39.60 15.71
C PHE A 66 29.34 -39.38 16.30
N GLU A 67 30.41 -39.47 15.48
CA GLU A 67 31.80 -39.14 15.85
C GLU A 67 32.24 -37.81 15.21
N ASN A 68 33.04 -37.01 15.94
CA ASN A 68 33.40 -35.62 15.58
C ASN A 68 34.43 -35.47 14.43
N GLU A 69 34.83 -36.54 13.74
CA GLU A 69 35.85 -36.51 12.68
C GLU A 69 35.28 -36.76 11.27
N VAL A 70 34.25 -35.99 10.87
CA VAL A 70 33.60 -36.14 9.57
C VAL A 70 33.25 -34.77 8.95
N VAL A 71 33.32 -34.65 7.62
CA VAL A 71 32.82 -33.48 6.88
C VAL A 71 31.31 -33.36 7.07
N CYS A 72 30.86 -32.30 7.74
CA CYS A 72 29.46 -32.07 8.06
C CYS A 72 28.98 -30.74 7.48
N GLN A 73 27.74 -30.71 6.99
CA GLN A 73 27.04 -29.46 6.68
C GLN A 73 26.11 -29.10 7.83
N GLN A 74 26.13 -27.84 8.25
CA GLN A 74 25.33 -27.33 9.37
C GLN A 74 24.54 -26.11 8.93
N HIS A 75 23.27 -26.09 9.28
CA HIS A 75 22.36 -24.98 9.05
C HIS A 75 21.76 -24.52 10.38
N HIS A 76 21.50 -23.21 10.49
CA HIS A 76 20.93 -22.58 11.68
C HIS A 76 19.48 -22.19 11.39
N PHE A 77 18.62 -22.30 12.39
CA PHE A 77 17.23 -21.88 12.30
C PHE A 77 16.79 -21.12 13.55
N ALA A 78 15.83 -20.21 13.37
CA ALA A 78 15.15 -19.53 14.46
C ALA A 78 13.64 -19.73 14.34
N THR A 79 12.94 -19.82 15.47
CA THR A 79 11.47 -19.87 15.53
C THR A 79 10.86 -18.48 15.58
N LEU A 80 9.54 -18.36 15.41
CA LEU A 80 8.80 -17.10 15.52
C LEU A 80 8.90 -16.50 16.93
N ALA A 81 9.06 -17.31 17.97
CA ALA A 81 9.31 -16.84 19.33
C ALA A 81 10.78 -16.43 19.59
N GLY A 82 11.67 -16.54 18.61
CA GLY A 82 13.08 -16.16 18.71
C GLY A 82 14.00 -17.27 19.27
N ASN A 83 13.49 -18.49 19.48
CA ASN A 83 14.31 -19.63 19.90
C ASN A 83 15.20 -20.08 18.74
N VAL A 84 16.47 -20.36 19.03
CA VAL A 84 17.47 -20.75 18.02
C VAL A 84 17.84 -22.22 18.12
N GLY A 85 18.10 -22.84 16.97
CA GLY A 85 18.54 -24.21 16.87
C GLY A 85 19.43 -24.45 15.65
N THR A 86 20.05 -25.62 15.61
CA THR A 86 20.89 -26.05 14.47
C THR A 86 20.55 -27.46 14.03
N ILE A 87 20.67 -27.70 12.73
CA ILE A 87 20.61 -29.04 12.14
C ILE A 87 21.92 -29.29 11.42
N GLN A 88 22.54 -30.43 11.71
CA GLN A 88 23.82 -30.85 11.18
C GLN A 88 23.71 -32.24 10.56
N LEU A 89 24.19 -32.38 9.32
CA LEU A 89 24.19 -33.61 8.56
C LEU A 89 25.63 -34.00 8.19
N CYS A 90 26.01 -35.24 8.51
CA CYS A 90 27.36 -35.78 8.28
C CYS A 90 27.27 -37.10 7.50
N LEU A 91 28.22 -37.35 6.60
CA LEU A 91 28.29 -38.57 5.77
C LEU A 91 29.50 -39.42 6.18
N GLY A 92 29.32 -40.74 6.38
CA GLY A 92 30.40 -41.64 6.79
C GLY A 92 31.64 -41.65 5.88
N SER A 93 32.80 -42.01 6.45
CA SER A 93 34.19 -41.82 5.98
C SER A 93 34.54 -42.06 4.50
N VAL A 94 35.68 -41.47 4.11
CA VAL A 94 36.41 -41.32 2.83
C VAL A 94 36.39 -42.50 1.81
N GLU A 95 35.95 -43.70 2.19
CA GLU A 95 35.89 -44.88 1.31
C GLU A 95 34.78 -44.82 0.24
N TYR A 96 33.86 -43.85 0.28
CA TYR A 96 32.70 -43.76 -0.61
C TYR A 96 32.64 -42.54 -1.54
N LYS A 97 33.78 -41.95 -1.92
CA LYS A 97 33.86 -40.71 -2.72
C LYS A 97 33.04 -40.69 -4.04
N GLU A 98 32.81 -41.83 -4.69
CA GLU A 98 31.98 -41.88 -5.92
C GLU A 98 30.47 -42.04 -5.65
N LYS A 99 30.07 -42.35 -4.40
CA LYS A 99 28.67 -42.59 -4.00
C LYS A 99 28.10 -41.54 -3.03
N GLU A 100 28.92 -40.60 -2.56
CA GLU A 100 28.49 -39.49 -1.70
C GLU A 100 27.37 -38.62 -2.33
N LEU A 101 26.49 -38.09 -1.47
CA LEU A 101 25.53 -37.04 -1.84
C LEU A 101 26.29 -35.78 -2.25
N LYS A 102 25.92 -35.17 -3.37
CA LYS A 102 26.55 -33.91 -3.80
C LYS A 102 26.18 -32.79 -2.81
N PRO A 103 27.02 -31.74 -2.64
CA PRO A 103 26.71 -30.62 -1.74
C PRO A 103 25.34 -29.96 -1.98
N MET A 104 24.88 -29.88 -3.24
CA MET A 104 23.53 -29.40 -3.57
C MET A 104 22.41 -30.31 -3.07
N GLU A 105 22.61 -31.63 -3.09
CA GLU A 105 21.62 -32.61 -2.63
C GLU A 105 21.55 -32.65 -1.09
N GLN A 106 22.71 -32.46 -0.42
CA GLN A 106 22.79 -32.30 1.03
C GLN A 106 22.08 -31.02 1.49
N ASN A 107 22.33 -29.88 0.82
CA ASN A 107 21.64 -28.62 1.10
C ASN A 107 20.13 -28.74 0.86
N PHE A 108 19.70 -29.37 -0.23
CA PHE A 108 18.27 -29.56 -0.50
C PHE A 108 17.57 -30.35 0.62
N LEU A 109 18.19 -31.43 1.10
CA LEU A 109 17.65 -32.20 2.22
C LEU A 109 17.63 -31.39 3.52
N LEU A 110 18.73 -30.72 3.85
CA LEU A 110 18.84 -29.87 5.04
C LEU A 110 17.81 -28.74 5.04
N ASP A 111 17.71 -27.98 3.95
CA ASP A 111 16.76 -26.88 3.79
C ASP A 111 15.30 -27.35 3.91
N SER A 112 15.00 -28.52 3.37
CA SER A 112 13.64 -29.08 3.41
C SER A 112 13.27 -29.57 4.81
N LEU A 113 14.20 -30.27 5.48
CA LEU A 113 14.01 -30.71 6.86
C LEU A 113 13.90 -29.52 7.82
N LEU A 114 14.75 -28.53 7.66
CA LEU A 114 14.76 -27.30 8.46
C LEU A 114 13.43 -26.56 8.34
N ARG A 115 12.90 -26.41 7.12
CA ARG A 115 11.61 -25.78 6.87
C ARG A 115 10.46 -26.51 7.58
N ASN A 116 10.42 -27.83 7.50
CA ASN A 116 9.38 -28.64 8.15
C ASN A 116 9.50 -28.58 9.69
N ILE A 117 10.72 -28.64 10.23
CA ILE A 117 10.98 -28.52 11.67
C ILE A 117 10.60 -27.12 12.17
N GLN A 118 10.97 -26.06 11.46
CA GLN A 118 10.55 -24.68 11.80
C GLN A 118 9.03 -24.54 11.79
N GLN A 119 8.34 -25.10 10.79
CA GLN A 119 6.88 -25.05 10.72
C GLN A 119 6.24 -25.77 11.90
N PHE A 120 6.75 -26.94 12.28
CA PHE A 120 6.30 -27.68 13.46
C PHE A 120 6.53 -26.90 14.76
N LEU A 121 7.74 -26.36 14.97
CA LEU A 121 8.08 -25.56 16.15
C LEU A 121 7.22 -24.30 16.25
N ASN A 122 7.03 -23.60 15.13
CA ASN A 122 6.15 -22.42 15.08
C ASN A 122 4.68 -22.78 15.35
N SER A 123 4.23 -23.97 14.94
CA SER A 123 2.87 -24.45 15.19
C SER A 123 2.65 -24.88 16.65
N THR A 124 3.68 -25.44 17.29
CA THR A 124 3.66 -25.81 18.72
C THR A 124 3.73 -24.57 19.58
N GLU A 125 4.62 -23.62 19.25
CA GLU A 125 4.65 -22.29 19.86
C GLU A 125 3.30 -21.56 19.69
N ARG A 126 2.63 -21.66 18.52
CA ARG A 126 1.29 -21.08 18.31
C ARG A 126 0.18 -21.72 19.15
N ASN A 127 0.27 -23.01 19.46
CA ASN A 127 -0.70 -23.68 20.32
C ASN A 127 -0.52 -23.29 21.79
N ASP A 128 0.73 -23.09 22.23
CA ASP A 128 1.03 -22.46 23.52
C ASP A 128 0.62 -20.97 23.52
N GLN A 129 0.59 -20.32 22.36
CA GLN A 129 0.09 -18.95 22.16
C GLN A 129 -1.44 -18.77 22.25
N LYS A 130 -2.25 -19.79 22.58
CA LYS A 130 -3.60 -19.52 23.11
C LYS A 130 -3.56 -18.70 24.43
N ALA A 131 -2.40 -18.63 25.09
CA ALA A 131 -2.12 -17.68 26.18
C ALA A 131 -1.58 -16.30 25.71
N PHE A 132 -1.16 -16.16 24.44
CA PHE A 132 -0.44 -14.99 23.89
C PHE A 132 -1.32 -13.78 23.58
N ASN A 133 -2.64 -13.96 23.49
CA ASN A 133 -3.58 -12.85 23.41
C ASN A 133 -3.63 -11.97 24.66
N GLN A 134 -2.91 -12.32 25.75
CA GLN A 134 -2.77 -11.48 26.94
C GLN A 134 -1.43 -10.71 27.04
N LEU A 135 -0.43 -10.99 26.20
CA LEU A 135 0.95 -10.46 26.38
C LEU A 135 1.39 -9.36 25.40
N HIS A 136 0.56 -8.96 24.43
CA HIS A 136 0.84 -7.83 23.54
C HIS A 136 0.67 -6.43 24.17
N LYS A 137 0.75 -6.32 25.50
CA LYS A 137 0.89 -5.03 26.21
C LYS A 137 2.34 -4.63 26.51
N ASN A 138 3.31 -5.54 26.44
CA ASN A 138 4.67 -5.29 26.94
C ASN A 138 5.79 -5.79 25.99
N ALA A 139 5.82 -5.33 24.73
CA ALA A 139 7.05 -5.41 23.93
C ALA A 139 7.91 -4.17 24.22
N PRO A 140 9.25 -4.29 24.34
CA PRO A 140 10.10 -3.13 24.58
C PRO A 140 10.02 -2.19 23.38
N GLU A 141 9.68 -0.92 23.66
CA GLU A 141 9.68 0.15 22.68
C GLU A 141 11.09 0.30 22.11
N THR A 142 11.30 -0.21 20.89
CA THR A 142 12.40 0.27 20.06
C THR A 142 12.17 1.77 19.84
N ASN A 143 13.18 2.62 20.10
CA ASN A 143 13.11 4.09 20.08
C ASN A 143 12.67 4.77 18.76
N GLY A 144 12.12 4.04 17.77
CA GLY A 144 11.46 4.60 16.59
C GLY A 144 9.95 4.76 16.81
N LYS A 145 9.35 5.88 16.38
CA LYS A 145 7.91 6.15 16.54
C LYS A 145 7.05 5.29 15.59
N VAL A 146 7.67 4.69 14.57
CA VAL A 146 7.08 3.70 13.65
C VAL A 146 7.69 2.33 13.95
N THR A 147 6.88 1.43 14.51
CA THR A 147 7.27 0.03 14.76
C THR A 147 7.07 -0.84 13.51
N SER A 148 7.75 -1.99 13.41
CA SER A 148 7.46 -3.00 12.39
C SER A 148 5.98 -3.43 12.42
N SER A 149 5.37 -3.45 13.60
CA SER A 149 3.94 -3.71 13.78
C SER A 149 3.05 -2.61 13.18
N PHE A 150 3.46 -1.34 13.22
CA PHE A 150 2.73 -0.26 12.55
C PHE A 150 2.83 -0.41 11.03
N LEU A 151 4.03 -0.67 10.48
CA LEU A 151 4.22 -0.89 9.05
C LEU A 151 3.37 -2.07 8.55
N GLN A 152 3.38 -3.18 9.30
CA GLN A 152 2.58 -4.35 8.96
C GLN A 152 1.08 -4.08 9.09
N ARG A 153 0.63 -3.32 10.10
CA ARG A 153 -0.76 -2.84 10.18
C ARG A 153 -1.11 -1.90 9.02
N PHE A 154 -0.19 -1.04 8.60
CA PHE A 154 -0.37 -0.11 7.50
C PHE A 154 -0.54 -0.83 6.17
N LEU A 155 0.27 -1.86 5.91
CA LEU A 155 0.15 -2.74 4.75
C LEU A 155 -1.14 -3.59 4.82
N ASN A 156 -1.43 -4.16 5.99
CA ASN A 156 -2.52 -5.12 6.17
C ASN A 156 -3.92 -4.49 6.26
N ALA A 157 -4.03 -3.17 6.52
CA ALA A 157 -5.32 -2.50 6.70
C ALA A 157 -6.26 -2.66 5.48
N ASN A 158 -5.71 -2.63 4.26
CA ASN A 158 -6.47 -2.82 3.03
C ASN A 158 -6.28 -4.20 2.40
N THR A 159 -5.39 -5.04 2.96
CA THR A 159 -5.09 -6.37 2.41
C THR A 159 -5.57 -7.51 3.29
N PHE A 160 -6.13 -7.28 4.48
CA PHE A 160 -6.51 -8.40 5.36
C PHE A 160 -7.44 -9.43 4.69
N ASN A 161 -8.51 -8.98 4.04
CA ASN A 161 -9.39 -9.88 3.29
C ASN A 161 -8.63 -10.50 2.11
N ARG A 162 -7.76 -9.74 1.44
CA ARG A 162 -6.90 -10.22 0.34
C ARG A 162 -5.95 -11.32 0.80
N ASP A 163 -5.36 -11.17 1.97
CA ASP A 163 -4.38 -12.07 2.55
C ASP A 163 -5.09 -13.34 3.03
N ILE A 164 -6.27 -13.23 3.66
CA ILE A 164 -7.14 -14.39 3.90
C ILE A 164 -7.43 -15.12 2.59
N TYR A 165 -7.92 -14.42 1.56
CA TYR A 165 -8.22 -15.06 0.28
C TYR A 165 -6.99 -15.69 -0.38
N HIS A 166 -5.82 -15.09 -0.20
CA HIS A 166 -4.57 -15.65 -0.66
C HIS A 166 -4.24 -16.99 0.01
N ASP A 167 -4.56 -17.11 1.29
CA ASP A 167 -4.32 -18.30 2.11
C ASP A 167 -5.43 -19.36 1.99
N LEU A 168 -6.51 -19.07 1.25
CA LEU A 168 -7.56 -20.05 0.89
C LEU A 168 -7.14 -20.93 -0.29
N MET A 169 -7.64 -22.17 -0.29
CA MET A 169 -7.33 -23.22 -1.26
C MET A 169 -5.81 -23.44 -1.48
N PRO A 170 -5.04 -23.71 -0.41
CA PRO A 170 -3.60 -23.95 -0.51
C PRO A 170 -3.26 -25.20 -1.34
N TYR A 171 -4.09 -26.24 -1.27
CA TYR A 171 -3.96 -27.42 -2.12
C TYR A 171 -4.71 -27.23 -3.43
N LYS A 172 -4.02 -27.47 -4.54
CA LYS A 172 -4.61 -27.44 -5.89
C LYS A 172 -4.10 -28.62 -6.69
N VAL A 173 -4.98 -29.22 -7.47
CA VAL A 173 -4.60 -30.32 -8.37
C VAL A 173 -3.89 -29.71 -9.57
N GLY A 174 -2.60 -29.98 -9.73
CA GLY A 174 -1.77 -29.49 -10.82
C GLY A 174 -1.45 -30.55 -11.88
N GLU A 175 -1.29 -31.80 -11.48
CA GLU A 175 -0.84 -32.90 -12.36
C GLU A 175 -1.74 -34.13 -12.22
N ILE A 176 -2.37 -34.55 -13.31
CA ILE A 176 -3.30 -35.68 -13.36
C ILE A 176 -2.75 -36.76 -14.29
N LEU A 177 -2.74 -38.00 -13.81
CA LEU A 177 -2.44 -39.19 -14.63
C LEU A 177 -3.74 -39.84 -15.08
N LEU A 178 -4.03 -39.78 -16.38
CA LEU A 178 -5.16 -40.44 -16.99
C LEU A 178 -4.72 -41.80 -17.57
N ILE A 179 -5.24 -42.89 -17.03
CA ILE A 179 -5.00 -44.24 -17.53
C ILE A 179 -6.22 -44.66 -18.34
N SER A 180 -6.07 -44.79 -19.66
CA SER A 180 -7.18 -45.10 -20.56
C SER A 180 -6.70 -45.83 -21.81
N SER A 181 -7.61 -46.53 -22.49
CA SER A 181 -7.31 -46.98 -23.85
C SER A 181 -7.23 -45.77 -24.79
N LEU A 182 -6.54 -45.93 -25.94
CA LEU A 182 -6.49 -44.88 -26.97
C LEU A 182 -7.89 -44.54 -27.51
N TYR A 183 -8.79 -45.53 -27.55
CA TYR A 183 -10.16 -45.33 -28.03
C TYR A 183 -10.97 -44.49 -27.05
N ASP A 184 -10.89 -44.78 -25.75
CA ASP A 184 -11.61 -44.02 -24.72
C ASP A 184 -11.10 -42.58 -24.60
N ALA A 185 -9.77 -42.38 -24.70
CA ALA A 185 -9.17 -41.05 -24.77
C ALA A 185 -9.65 -40.26 -25.99
N TYR A 186 -9.71 -40.92 -27.16
CA TYR A 186 -10.18 -40.31 -28.39
C TYR A 186 -11.68 -39.97 -28.34
N ALA A 187 -12.51 -40.82 -27.74
CA ALA A 187 -13.94 -40.59 -27.58
C ALA A 187 -14.21 -39.32 -26.75
N ILE A 188 -13.50 -39.13 -25.63
CA ILE A 188 -13.59 -37.91 -24.81
C ILE A 188 -13.16 -36.66 -25.60
N GLU A 189 -12.08 -36.76 -26.37
CA GLU A 189 -11.56 -35.62 -27.12
C GLU A 189 -12.49 -35.20 -28.27
N ARG A 190 -13.10 -36.16 -28.97
CA ARG A 190 -14.01 -35.92 -30.10
C ARG A 190 -15.43 -35.53 -29.70
N GLU A 191 -16.00 -36.15 -28.68
CA GLU A 191 -17.38 -35.88 -28.24
C GLU A 191 -17.48 -34.59 -27.43
N GLY A 192 -16.41 -34.20 -26.70
CA GLY A 192 -16.47 -33.09 -25.76
C GLY A 192 -15.41 -32.00 -25.92
N ARG A 193 -14.52 -32.04 -26.92
CA ARG A 193 -13.34 -31.14 -27.04
C ARG A 193 -12.72 -30.83 -25.68
N PHE A 194 -12.41 -31.90 -24.96
CA PHE A 194 -12.11 -31.90 -23.53
C PHE A 194 -11.15 -30.78 -23.08
N THR A 195 -10.04 -30.59 -23.78
CA THR A 195 -9.06 -29.54 -23.49
C THR A 195 -9.62 -28.13 -23.68
N GLU A 196 -10.41 -27.88 -24.74
CA GLU A 196 -11.06 -26.59 -24.99
C GLU A 196 -12.16 -26.29 -23.95
N HIS A 197 -12.95 -27.29 -23.55
CA HIS A 197 -13.99 -27.12 -22.53
C HIS A 197 -13.39 -26.87 -21.14
N MET A 198 -12.35 -27.62 -20.76
CA MET A 198 -11.59 -27.35 -19.54
C MET A 198 -10.97 -25.93 -19.60
N LEU A 199 -10.30 -25.55 -20.68
CA LEU A 199 -9.70 -24.22 -20.82
C LEU A 199 -10.76 -23.10 -20.79
N GLY A 200 -11.89 -23.30 -21.46
CA GLY A 200 -13.01 -22.37 -21.48
C GLY A 200 -13.61 -22.15 -20.10
N GLN A 201 -13.78 -23.21 -19.30
CA GLN A 201 -14.30 -23.11 -17.93
C GLN A 201 -13.32 -22.39 -17.00
N TYR A 202 -12.03 -22.75 -17.02
CA TYR A 202 -11.03 -22.09 -16.18
C TYR A 202 -10.80 -20.63 -16.59
N GLY A 203 -10.81 -20.32 -17.89
CA GLY A 203 -10.71 -18.97 -18.41
C GLY A 203 -11.95 -18.12 -18.12
N HIS A 204 -13.15 -18.67 -18.31
CA HIS A 204 -14.40 -17.96 -18.00
C HIS A 204 -14.54 -17.68 -16.50
N LEU A 205 -14.03 -18.56 -15.64
CA LEU A 205 -14.13 -18.44 -14.18
C LEU A 205 -12.90 -17.76 -13.54
N ASN A 206 -12.00 -17.17 -14.34
CA ASN A 206 -10.79 -16.48 -13.86
C ASN A 206 -9.92 -17.34 -12.91
N LEU A 207 -9.86 -18.66 -13.14
CA LEU A 207 -9.08 -19.59 -12.33
C LEU A 207 -7.62 -19.61 -12.80
N THR A 208 -6.67 -19.34 -11.90
CA THR A 208 -5.25 -19.13 -12.25
C THR A 208 -4.43 -20.40 -12.46
N SER A 209 -4.95 -21.56 -12.05
CA SER A 209 -4.21 -22.83 -12.05
C SER A 209 -4.94 -23.85 -12.90
N PHE A 210 -4.39 -24.15 -14.07
CA PHE A 210 -4.92 -25.15 -14.99
C PHE A 210 -4.21 -26.50 -14.76
N PRO A 211 -4.93 -27.58 -14.42
CA PRO A 211 -4.33 -28.89 -14.23
C PRO A 211 -3.83 -29.47 -15.55
N ARG A 212 -2.64 -30.04 -15.54
CA ARG A 212 -2.06 -30.73 -16.69
C ARG A 212 -2.39 -32.22 -16.63
N ILE A 213 -2.82 -32.77 -17.76
CA ILE A 213 -3.20 -34.18 -17.87
C ILE A 213 -2.15 -34.91 -18.69
N THR A 214 -1.69 -36.06 -18.18
CA THR A 214 -0.75 -36.94 -18.84
C THR A 214 -1.39 -38.31 -19.03
N GLY A 215 -1.44 -38.81 -20.26
CA GLY A 215 -2.06 -40.10 -20.59
C GLY A 215 -1.09 -41.28 -20.48
N ALA A 216 -1.60 -42.43 -20.02
CA ALA A 216 -0.93 -43.73 -20.09
C ALA A 216 -1.88 -44.80 -20.63
N THR A 217 -1.39 -45.64 -21.56
CA THR A 217 -2.19 -46.71 -22.17
C THR A 217 -1.96 -48.08 -21.54
N SER A 218 -0.94 -48.20 -20.67
CA SER A 218 -0.61 -49.43 -19.95
C SER A 218 -0.11 -49.14 -18.54
N LEU A 219 -0.18 -50.16 -17.68
CA LEU A 219 0.39 -50.12 -16.33
C LEU A 219 1.88 -49.80 -16.34
N ASP A 220 2.67 -50.43 -17.22
CA ASP A 220 4.11 -50.20 -17.29
C ASP A 220 4.42 -48.74 -17.62
N GLN A 221 3.65 -48.15 -18.53
CA GLN A 221 3.76 -46.74 -18.87
C GLN A 221 3.34 -45.85 -17.70
N ALA A 222 2.25 -46.19 -17.00
CA ALA A 222 1.79 -45.46 -15.82
C ALA A 222 2.84 -45.48 -14.69
N LEU A 223 3.37 -46.66 -14.35
CA LEU A 223 4.43 -46.83 -13.36
C LEU A 223 5.74 -46.16 -13.78
N HIS A 224 6.06 -46.17 -15.08
CA HIS A 224 7.19 -45.42 -15.61
C HIS A 224 6.98 -43.92 -15.38
N LEU A 225 5.84 -43.35 -15.77
CA LEU A 225 5.54 -41.94 -15.56
C LEU A 225 5.58 -41.54 -14.08
N LEU A 226 4.98 -42.34 -13.20
CA LEU A 226 5.00 -42.14 -11.74
C LEU A 226 6.42 -42.12 -11.15
N LYS A 227 7.40 -42.80 -11.78
CA LYS A 227 8.81 -42.73 -11.36
C LYS A 227 9.49 -41.41 -11.73
N PHE A 228 9.04 -40.72 -12.77
CA PHE A 228 9.71 -39.50 -13.28
C PHE A 228 8.97 -38.22 -12.95
N LYS A 229 7.69 -38.29 -12.59
CA LYS A 229 6.83 -37.13 -12.41
C LYS A 229 5.84 -37.38 -11.26
N HIS A 230 5.60 -36.33 -10.47
CA HIS A 230 4.56 -36.32 -9.45
C HIS A 230 3.17 -36.14 -10.09
N PHE A 231 2.18 -36.81 -9.51
CA PHE A 231 0.77 -36.67 -9.88
C PHE A 231 -0.04 -36.51 -8.60
N ASP A 232 -0.98 -35.58 -8.63
CA ASP A 232 -1.89 -35.25 -7.52
C ASP A 232 -3.15 -36.13 -7.54
N LEU A 233 -3.52 -36.66 -8.71
CA LEU A 233 -4.70 -37.49 -8.93
C LEU A 233 -4.47 -38.49 -10.07
N ILE A 234 -4.92 -39.73 -9.88
CA ILE A 234 -4.98 -40.75 -10.93
C ILE A 234 -6.44 -41.00 -11.29
N ILE A 235 -6.75 -40.87 -12.57
CA ILE A 235 -8.07 -41.22 -13.12
C ILE A 235 -7.88 -42.43 -14.02
N TYR A 236 -8.50 -43.56 -13.64
CA TYR A 236 -8.49 -44.76 -14.45
C TYR A 236 -9.84 -44.91 -15.16
N MET A 237 -9.82 -44.84 -16.49
CA MET A 237 -10.99 -45.10 -17.31
C MET A 237 -11.19 -46.60 -17.53
N VAL A 238 -12.36 -47.08 -17.13
CA VAL A 238 -12.71 -48.49 -17.26
C VAL A 238 -13.23 -48.77 -18.66
N GLY A 239 -12.44 -49.53 -19.42
CA GLY A 239 -12.83 -50.10 -20.70
C GLY A 239 -13.61 -51.42 -20.56
N ALA A 240 -13.63 -52.23 -21.62
CA ALA A 240 -14.41 -53.48 -21.67
C ALA A 240 -13.96 -54.57 -20.66
N GLU A 241 -12.71 -54.54 -20.21
CA GLU A 241 -12.15 -55.54 -19.30
C GLU A 241 -12.32 -55.13 -17.83
N LYS A 242 -13.17 -55.85 -17.09
CA LYS A 242 -13.58 -55.47 -15.71
C LYS A 242 -12.55 -55.75 -14.61
N LYS A 243 -11.56 -56.62 -14.85
CA LYS A 243 -10.59 -57.03 -13.81
C LYS A 243 -9.29 -56.25 -13.86
N VAL A 244 -8.86 -55.83 -15.05
CA VAL A 244 -7.58 -55.13 -15.26
C VAL A 244 -7.49 -53.84 -14.45
N PRO A 245 -8.51 -52.95 -14.42
CA PRO A 245 -8.45 -51.72 -13.65
C PRO A 245 -8.21 -51.95 -12.15
N LEU A 246 -8.80 -53.01 -11.58
CA LEU A 246 -8.64 -53.37 -10.17
C LEU A 246 -7.21 -53.82 -9.87
N THR A 247 -6.65 -54.71 -10.70
CA THR A 247 -5.28 -55.21 -10.53
C THR A 247 -4.25 -54.09 -10.71
N VAL A 248 -4.46 -53.22 -11.69
CA VAL A 248 -3.56 -52.08 -11.94
C VAL A 248 -3.60 -51.09 -10.79
N SER A 249 -4.80 -50.75 -10.31
CA SER A 249 -4.97 -49.82 -9.18
C SER A 249 -4.32 -50.37 -7.90
N GLU A 250 -4.43 -51.68 -7.64
CA GLU A 250 -3.77 -52.32 -6.50
C GLU A 250 -2.24 -52.18 -6.57
N GLN A 251 -1.66 -52.43 -7.74
CA GLN A 251 -0.21 -52.34 -7.94
C GLN A 251 0.31 -50.92 -7.84
N ILE A 252 -0.43 -49.95 -8.40
CA ILE A 252 -0.10 -48.53 -8.27
C ILE A 252 -0.16 -48.10 -6.81
N ASN A 253 -1.24 -48.44 -6.08
CA ASN A 253 -1.39 -48.07 -4.68
C ASN A 253 -0.31 -48.72 -3.79
N LYS A 254 0.14 -49.95 -4.08
CA LYS A 254 1.27 -50.57 -3.36
C LYS A 254 2.57 -49.79 -3.53
N ALA A 255 2.80 -49.21 -4.71
CA ALA A 255 4.00 -48.42 -4.99
C ALA A 255 3.86 -46.94 -4.55
N TYR A 256 2.66 -46.38 -4.62
CA TYR A 256 2.36 -44.96 -4.38
C TYR A 256 1.04 -44.80 -3.61
N PRO A 257 0.99 -45.14 -2.30
CA PRO A 257 -0.25 -45.22 -1.52
C PRO A 257 -0.90 -43.88 -1.16
N PHE A 258 -0.30 -42.74 -1.55
CA PHE A 258 -0.76 -41.40 -1.18
C PHE A 258 -1.45 -40.65 -2.31
N ILE A 259 -1.44 -41.20 -3.53
CA ILE A 259 -2.07 -40.56 -4.68
C ILE A 259 -3.48 -41.12 -4.82
N PRO A 260 -4.53 -40.30 -4.73
CA PRO A 260 -5.90 -40.78 -4.84
C PRO A 260 -6.16 -41.38 -6.23
N ILE A 261 -6.87 -42.50 -6.26
CA ILE A 261 -7.22 -43.23 -7.48
C ILE A 261 -8.73 -43.22 -7.66
N PHE A 262 -9.20 -42.53 -8.71
CA PHE A 262 -10.60 -42.50 -9.10
C PHE A 262 -10.84 -43.38 -10.33
N LEU A 263 -11.90 -44.20 -10.28
CA LEU A 263 -12.36 -44.97 -11.44
C LEU A 263 -13.45 -44.20 -12.19
N LEU A 264 -13.35 -44.12 -13.51
CA LEU A 264 -14.39 -43.55 -14.37
C LEU A 264 -14.97 -44.65 -15.28
N LEU A 265 -16.24 -44.98 -15.08
CA LEU A 265 -16.96 -46.01 -15.83
C LEU A 265 -17.58 -45.42 -17.09
N ASN A 266 -17.30 -46.02 -18.25
CA ASN A 266 -17.95 -45.65 -19.52
C ASN A 266 -19.35 -46.26 -19.69
N ASN A 267 -19.69 -47.31 -18.93
CA ASN A 267 -20.96 -48.02 -19.05
C ASN A 267 -21.64 -48.16 -17.68
N SER A 268 -22.86 -47.63 -17.56
CA SER A 268 -23.68 -47.69 -16.34
C SER A 268 -24.01 -49.13 -15.89
N SER A 269 -24.08 -50.08 -16.83
CA SER A 269 -24.34 -51.49 -16.49
C SER A 269 -23.25 -52.13 -15.60
N ASP A 270 -22.05 -51.54 -15.55
CA ASP A 270 -20.93 -52.03 -14.75
C ASP A 270 -20.90 -51.46 -13.32
N VAL A 271 -21.72 -50.45 -13.02
CA VAL A 271 -21.77 -49.81 -11.69
C VAL A 271 -22.07 -50.82 -10.60
N SER A 272 -23.04 -51.71 -10.82
CA SER A 272 -23.44 -52.75 -9.86
C SER A 272 -22.32 -53.75 -9.53
N TYR A 273 -21.47 -54.05 -10.51
CA TYR A 273 -20.32 -54.94 -10.34
C TYR A 273 -19.23 -54.28 -9.50
N TYR A 274 -18.84 -53.04 -9.85
CA TYR A 274 -17.78 -52.33 -9.13
C TYR A 274 -18.20 -51.89 -7.73
N SER A 275 -19.44 -51.42 -7.54
CA SER A 275 -19.90 -50.94 -6.22
C SER A 275 -19.83 -52.03 -5.15
N LYS A 276 -20.21 -53.28 -5.48
CA LYS A 276 -20.10 -54.42 -4.54
C LYS A 276 -18.66 -54.78 -4.20
N ILE A 277 -17.75 -54.62 -5.16
CA ILE A 277 -16.34 -54.98 -4.99
C ILE A 277 -15.60 -53.89 -4.19
N LEU A 278 -15.91 -52.63 -4.46
CA LEU A 278 -15.28 -51.48 -3.83
C LEU A 278 -15.56 -51.35 -2.33
N GLN A 279 -16.69 -51.88 -1.84
CA GLN A 279 -16.97 -51.96 -0.40
C GLN A 279 -15.85 -52.65 0.41
N ASN A 280 -15.03 -53.49 -0.23
CA ASN A 280 -13.95 -54.24 0.42
C ASN A 280 -12.54 -53.88 -0.10
N ILE A 281 -12.40 -52.83 -0.91
CA ILE A 281 -11.12 -52.44 -1.53
C ILE A 281 -10.68 -51.06 -1.02
N PRO A 282 -9.61 -50.97 -0.22
CA PRO A 282 -9.16 -49.71 0.37
C PRO A 282 -8.29 -48.85 -0.57
N TYR A 283 -7.94 -49.35 -1.76
CA TYR A 283 -6.97 -48.71 -2.66
C TYR A 283 -7.60 -47.95 -3.85
N ILE A 284 -8.93 -47.84 -3.88
CA ILE A 284 -9.67 -47.00 -4.84
C ILE A 284 -10.53 -46.06 -4.02
N ASP A 285 -10.32 -44.76 -4.18
CA ASP A 285 -10.95 -43.75 -3.32
C ASP A 285 -12.41 -43.47 -3.70
N LYS A 286 -12.70 -43.37 -5.00
CA LYS A 286 -14.07 -43.11 -5.51
C LYS A 286 -14.30 -43.69 -6.90
N LEU A 287 -15.57 -44.00 -7.17
CA LEU A 287 -16.09 -44.41 -8.47
C LEU A 287 -16.80 -43.23 -9.13
N PHE A 288 -16.81 -43.11 -10.44
CA PHE A 288 -17.58 -42.11 -11.18
C PHE A 288 -18.13 -42.72 -12.45
N THR A 289 -19.20 -42.14 -12.98
CA THR A 289 -19.81 -42.60 -14.24
C THR A 289 -19.74 -41.50 -15.29
N TRP A 290 -19.24 -41.85 -16.47
CA TRP A 290 -19.27 -40.96 -17.63
C TRP A 290 -20.69 -40.84 -18.17
N ASN A 291 -21.21 -39.62 -18.18
CA ASN A 291 -22.56 -39.29 -18.66
C ASN A 291 -22.55 -38.51 -19.98
N GLY A 292 -21.40 -38.42 -20.65
CA GLY A 292 -21.21 -37.59 -21.84
C GLY A 292 -20.89 -36.12 -21.57
N ASP A 293 -20.81 -35.69 -20.30
CA ASP A 293 -20.42 -34.32 -19.93
C ASP A 293 -18.96 -34.26 -19.43
N ALA A 294 -18.12 -33.52 -20.14
CA ALA A 294 -16.73 -33.29 -19.75
C ALA A 294 -16.56 -32.55 -18.41
N ASN A 295 -17.60 -31.90 -17.89
CA ASN A 295 -17.58 -31.26 -16.57
C ASN A 295 -17.34 -32.24 -15.42
N ILE A 296 -17.53 -33.55 -15.62
CA ILE A 296 -17.24 -34.55 -14.59
C ILE A 296 -15.78 -34.50 -14.13
N PHE A 297 -14.82 -34.25 -15.04
CA PHE A 297 -13.41 -34.10 -14.68
C PHE A 297 -13.19 -32.87 -13.80
N PHE A 298 -13.86 -31.75 -14.11
CA PHE A 298 -13.85 -30.57 -13.25
C PHE A 298 -14.38 -30.89 -11.85
N ALA A 299 -15.50 -31.60 -11.77
CA ALA A 299 -16.12 -31.99 -10.51
C ALA A 299 -15.23 -32.92 -9.68
N MET A 300 -14.58 -33.90 -10.30
CA MET A 300 -13.63 -34.80 -9.63
C MET A 300 -12.47 -34.02 -9.01
N ILE A 301 -11.91 -33.06 -9.76
CA ILE A 301 -10.82 -32.19 -9.29
C ILE A 301 -11.30 -31.32 -8.13
N LYS A 302 -12.42 -30.61 -8.29
CA LYS A 302 -12.94 -29.72 -7.25
C LYS A 302 -13.41 -30.45 -6.00
N MET A 303 -13.95 -31.66 -6.13
CA MET A 303 -14.27 -32.51 -4.98
C MET A 303 -13.04 -32.88 -4.18
N LEU A 304 -11.93 -33.24 -4.84
CA LEU A 304 -10.68 -33.53 -4.14
C LEU A 304 -10.09 -32.27 -3.47
N GLU A 305 -10.06 -31.15 -4.19
CA GLU A 305 -9.60 -29.86 -3.64
C GLU A 305 -10.45 -29.42 -2.43
N ASP A 306 -11.77 -29.53 -2.51
CA ASP A 306 -12.67 -29.12 -1.42
C ASP A 306 -12.49 -30.01 -0.19
N LYS A 307 -12.39 -31.33 -0.38
CA LYS A 307 -12.13 -32.28 0.70
C LYS A 307 -10.83 -32.00 1.46
N LEU A 308 -9.76 -31.62 0.74
CA LEU A 308 -8.45 -31.37 1.34
C LEU A 308 -8.30 -29.96 1.93
N ASN A 309 -9.03 -28.98 1.41
CA ASN A 309 -8.92 -27.59 1.85
C ASN A 309 -9.99 -27.18 2.88
N VAL A 310 -11.07 -27.95 3.07
CA VAL A 310 -12.22 -27.50 3.89
C VAL A 310 -11.82 -27.10 5.31
N GLU A 311 -10.91 -27.82 5.97
CA GLU A 311 -10.46 -27.46 7.33
C GLU A 311 -9.74 -26.10 7.35
N ASN A 312 -8.79 -25.89 6.44
CA ASN A 312 -8.07 -24.62 6.32
C ASN A 312 -9.04 -23.46 5.99
N ASP A 313 -9.89 -23.68 4.99
CA ASP A 313 -10.72 -22.63 4.43
C ASP A 313 -11.86 -22.22 5.38
N THR A 314 -12.41 -23.17 6.14
CA THR A 314 -13.38 -22.88 7.20
C THR A 314 -12.74 -22.16 8.38
N GLN A 315 -11.55 -22.56 8.84
CA GLN A 315 -10.89 -21.93 9.97
C GLN A 315 -10.35 -20.53 9.67
N LEU A 316 -9.74 -20.31 8.49
CA LEU A 316 -9.14 -19.03 8.11
C LEU A 316 -10.16 -18.04 7.55
N GLY A 317 -11.01 -18.49 6.62
CA GLY A 317 -11.91 -17.63 5.86
C GLY A 317 -13.38 -17.77 6.22
N GLN A 318 -13.74 -18.62 7.19
CA GLN A 318 -15.12 -18.99 7.49
C GLN A 318 -15.89 -19.47 6.24
N VAL A 319 -15.19 -20.13 5.30
CA VAL A 319 -15.80 -20.60 4.07
C VAL A 319 -16.90 -21.60 4.38
N ARG A 320 -18.04 -21.45 3.69
CA ARG A 320 -19.25 -22.23 3.94
C ARG A 320 -19.20 -23.62 3.30
N VAL A 321 -19.95 -24.56 3.87
CA VAL A 321 -19.98 -25.98 3.45
C VAL A 321 -21.37 -26.40 3.00
N ILE A 322 -21.46 -27.00 1.81
CA ILE A 322 -22.64 -27.71 1.31
C ILE A 322 -22.38 -29.19 1.43
N LEU A 323 -23.22 -29.92 2.17
CA LEU A 323 -23.14 -31.36 2.31
C LEU A 323 -24.09 -32.04 1.33
N LEU A 324 -23.55 -32.84 0.43
CA LEU A 324 -24.29 -33.73 -0.45
C LEU A 324 -24.16 -35.17 0.08
N VAL A 325 -25.29 -35.80 0.39
CA VAL A 325 -25.36 -37.19 0.83
C VAL A 325 -26.01 -38.02 -0.27
N GLU A 326 -25.18 -38.80 -0.95
CA GLU A 326 -25.57 -39.64 -2.08
C GLU A 326 -24.56 -40.80 -2.21
N ASP A 327 -25.08 -42.02 -2.21
CA ASP A 327 -24.31 -43.26 -2.30
C ASP A 327 -24.18 -43.77 -3.75
N SER A 328 -25.12 -43.41 -4.63
CA SER A 328 -25.12 -43.85 -6.03
C SER A 328 -24.12 -43.09 -6.91
N PRO A 329 -23.15 -43.78 -7.55
CA PRO A 329 -22.19 -43.18 -8.46
C PRO A 329 -22.80 -42.42 -9.63
N GLU A 330 -23.93 -42.89 -10.13
CA GLU A 330 -24.64 -42.22 -11.23
C GLU A 330 -25.19 -40.85 -10.81
N TYR A 331 -25.80 -40.79 -9.62
CA TYR A 331 -26.43 -39.58 -9.13
C TYR A 331 -25.40 -38.57 -8.63
N TYR A 332 -24.42 -38.94 -7.79
CA TYR A 332 -23.45 -37.94 -7.33
C TYR A 332 -22.54 -37.44 -8.47
N SER A 333 -22.21 -38.27 -9.46
CA SER A 333 -21.45 -37.81 -10.65
C SER A 333 -22.22 -36.70 -11.38
N ARG A 334 -23.53 -36.88 -11.54
CA ARG A 334 -24.44 -35.92 -12.15
C ARG A 334 -24.62 -34.65 -11.29
N TYR A 335 -24.86 -34.80 -10.00
CA TYR A 335 -25.06 -33.68 -9.08
C TYR A 335 -23.81 -32.83 -8.91
N LEU A 336 -22.64 -33.44 -8.68
CA LEU A 336 -21.39 -32.69 -8.50
C LEU A 336 -21.06 -31.87 -9.75
N SER A 337 -21.17 -32.47 -10.94
CA SER A 337 -20.94 -31.77 -12.22
C SER A 337 -21.79 -30.51 -12.35
N PHE A 338 -23.04 -30.58 -11.92
CA PHE A 338 -23.97 -29.46 -11.97
C PHE A 338 -23.75 -28.44 -10.84
N LEU A 339 -23.68 -28.90 -9.59
CA LEU A 339 -23.56 -28.03 -8.41
C LEU A 339 -22.29 -27.18 -8.48
N TYR A 340 -21.16 -27.75 -8.89
CA TYR A 340 -19.92 -26.97 -9.06
C TYR A 340 -20.06 -25.89 -10.12
N LYS A 341 -20.71 -26.20 -11.24
CA LYS A 341 -20.94 -25.22 -12.30
C LYS A 341 -21.80 -24.05 -11.79
N VAL A 342 -22.96 -24.33 -11.21
CA VAL A 342 -23.88 -23.30 -10.71
C VAL A 342 -23.21 -22.45 -9.63
N LEU A 343 -22.55 -23.07 -8.64
CA LEU A 343 -21.89 -22.31 -7.57
C LEU A 343 -20.79 -21.38 -8.09
N MET A 344 -20.00 -21.84 -9.06
CA MET A 344 -18.93 -21.03 -9.65
C MET A 344 -19.48 -19.83 -10.44
N GLU A 345 -20.50 -20.06 -11.27
CA GLU A 345 -21.16 -19.01 -12.06
C GLU A 345 -21.80 -17.96 -11.15
N GLN A 346 -22.50 -18.38 -10.10
CA GLN A 346 -23.14 -17.48 -9.15
C GLN A 346 -22.11 -16.70 -8.31
N THR A 347 -21.03 -17.35 -7.87
CA THR A 347 -19.94 -16.67 -7.15
C THR A 347 -19.28 -15.60 -8.02
N LYS A 348 -19.04 -15.92 -9.29
CA LYS A 348 -18.46 -14.96 -10.25
C LYS A 348 -19.37 -13.75 -10.45
N ARG A 349 -20.67 -13.95 -10.68
CA ARG A 349 -21.64 -12.86 -10.87
C ARG A 349 -21.60 -11.86 -9.72
N ILE A 350 -21.57 -12.36 -8.50
CA ILE A 350 -21.50 -11.54 -7.29
C ILE A 350 -20.18 -10.74 -7.21
N ILE A 351 -19.06 -11.35 -7.62
CA ILE A 351 -17.75 -10.70 -7.62
C ILE A 351 -17.68 -9.60 -8.69
N ASP A 352 -18.25 -9.84 -9.87
CA ASP A 352 -18.25 -8.87 -10.99
C ASP A 352 -19.09 -7.62 -10.67
N ASP A 353 -20.13 -7.74 -9.84
CA ASP A 353 -20.98 -6.62 -9.40
C ASP A 353 -20.27 -5.67 -8.41
N VAL A 354 -19.10 -6.04 -7.86
CA VAL A 354 -18.35 -5.23 -6.89
C VAL A 354 -17.12 -4.60 -7.56
N SER A 355 -17.11 -3.26 -7.67
CA SER A 355 -16.04 -2.48 -8.31
C SER A 355 -14.70 -2.64 -7.58
N THR A 356 -13.90 -3.63 -7.97
CA THR A 356 -12.60 -3.95 -7.37
C THR A 356 -11.58 -4.37 -8.42
N ASP A 357 -10.29 -4.31 -8.05
CA ASP A 357 -9.13 -4.78 -8.82
C ASP A 357 -9.34 -6.23 -9.34
N GLU A 358 -8.98 -6.48 -10.61
CA GLU A 358 -9.08 -7.79 -11.26
C GLU A 358 -8.34 -8.90 -10.50
N LEU A 359 -7.21 -8.58 -9.87
CA LEU A 359 -6.47 -9.55 -9.05
C LEU A 359 -7.24 -9.93 -7.77
N TYR A 360 -7.98 -8.97 -7.20
CA TYR A 360 -8.81 -9.21 -6.03
C TYR A 360 -10.04 -10.07 -6.38
N LYS A 361 -10.64 -9.89 -7.57
CA LYS A 361 -11.73 -10.75 -8.07
C LYS A 361 -11.33 -12.22 -8.13
N VAL A 362 -10.15 -12.52 -8.66
CA VAL A 362 -9.58 -13.88 -8.72
C VAL A 362 -9.43 -14.50 -7.33
N LEU A 363 -8.96 -13.72 -6.35
CA LEU A 363 -8.77 -14.20 -4.99
C LEU A 363 -10.10 -14.49 -4.29
N ARG A 364 -11.13 -13.66 -4.49
CA ARG A 364 -12.47 -13.89 -3.93
C ARG A 364 -13.11 -15.18 -4.40
N MET A 365 -12.82 -15.66 -5.61
CA MET A 365 -13.33 -16.97 -6.10
C MET A 365 -12.91 -18.15 -5.20
N ARG A 366 -11.81 -18.02 -4.44
CA ARG A 366 -11.34 -19.06 -3.52
C ARG A 366 -12.24 -19.22 -2.29
N ALA A 367 -12.96 -18.16 -1.93
CA ALA A 367 -13.92 -18.13 -0.83
C ALA A 367 -15.30 -18.71 -1.18
N ARG A 368 -15.47 -19.27 -2.39
CA ARG A 368 -16.68 -20.00 -2.76
C ARG A 368 -17.00 -21.09 -1.72
N PRO A 369 -18.28 -21.40 -1.48
CA PRO A 369 -18.65 -22.54 -0.65
C PRO A 369 -18.04 -23.85 -1.17
N LYS A 370 -17.64 -24.71 -0.23
CA LYS A 370 -17.09 -26.04 -0.50
C LYS A 370 -18.22 -27.06 -0.56
N ILE A 371 -18.12 -28.03 -1.47
CA ILE A 371 -19.05 -29.15 -1.50
C ILE A 371 -18.36 -30.38 -0.91
N LEU A 372 -18.93 -30.97 0.13
CA LEU A 372 -18.50 -32.25 0.68
C LEU A 372 -19.50 -33.33 0.32
N LEU A 373 -19.00 -34.47 -0.18
CA LEU A 373 -19.80 -35.66 -0.50
C LEU A 373 -19.65 -36.69 0.63
N ALA A 374 -20.77 -37.13 1.19
CA ALA A 374 -20.86 -38.29 2.06
C ALA A 374 -21.63 -39.42 1.35
N SER A 375 -21.20 -40.66 1.54
CA SER A 375 -21.84 -41.84 0.93
C SER A 375 -22.63 -42.69 1.93
N ASN A 376 -22.56 -42.39 3.22
CA ASN A 376 -23.29 -43.09 4.28
C ASN A 376 -23.64 -42.13 5.43
N TYR A 377 -24.47 -42.63 6.35
CA TYR A 377 -24.95 -41.87 7.50
C TYR A 377 -23.83 -41.40 8.43
N GLU A 378 -22.83 -42.25 8.66
CA GLU A 378 -21.73 -41.98 9.58
C GLU A 378 -20.82 -40.86 9.07
N GLU A 379 -20.44 -40.90 7.79
CA GLU A 379 -19.68 -39.82 7.13
C GLU A 379 -20.45 -38.50 7.16
N ALA A 380 -21.76 -38.53 6.93
CA ALA A 380 -22.59 -37.33 6.96
C ALA A 380 -22.65 -36.73 8.38
N LEU A 381 -22.77 -37.55 9.42
CA LEU A 381 -22.73 -37.09 10.81
C LEU A 381 -21.37 -36.47 11.17
N GLU A 382 -20.27 -37.11 10.77
CA GLU A 382 -18.93 -36.59 11.03
C GLU A 382 -18.72 -35.20 10.41
N ILE A 383 -19.17 -35.01 9.16
CA ILE A 383 -19.10 -33.71 8.49
C ILE A 383 -19.96 -32.66 9.19
N ILE A 384 -21.20 -33.00 9.56
CA ILE A 384 -22.09 -32.07 10.27
C ILE A 384 -21.47 -31.67 11.61
N ASP A 385 -20.91 -32.62 12.36
CA ASP A 385 -20.37 -32.37 13.69
C ASP A 385 -19.09 -31.53 13.64
N ASN A 386 -18.21 -31.80 12.68
CA ASN A 386 -16.96 -31.06 12.52
C ASN A 386 -17.16 -29.64 11.97
N TYR A 387 -18.19 -29.43 11.12
CA TYR A 387 -18.38 -28.17 10.39
C TYR A 387 -19.71 -27.47 10.66
N GLN A 388 -20.42 -27.80 11.75
CA GLN A 388 -21.75 -27.26 12.09
C GLN A 388 -21.86 -25.74 11.97
N ASP A 389 -20.84 -24.99 12.40
CA ASP A 389 -20.82 -23.52 12.39
C ASP A 389 -20.68 -22.92 10.98
N TYR A 390 -20.27 -23.74 10.01
CA TYR A 390 -19.98 -23.38 8.62
C TYR A 390 -20.97 -23.97 7.61
N MET A 391 -21.93 -24.78 8.07
CA MET A 391 -22.93 -25.42 7.21
C MET A 391 -23.83 -24.38 6.53
N LEU A 392 -23.98 -24.52 5.21
CA LEU A 392 -24.83 -23.68 4.36
C LEU A 392 -26.08 -24.43 3.90
N CYS A 393 -25.93 -25.69 3.53
CA CYS A 393 -27.02 -26.52 3.03
C CYS A 393 -26.75 -28.01 3.23
N LEU A 394 -27.82 -28.77 3.47
CA LEU A 394 -27.85 -30.22 3.38
C LEU A 394 -28.66 -30.67 2.16
N VAL A 395 -28.08 -31.47 1.28
CA VAL A 395 -28.78 -32.19 0.21
C VAL A 395 -28.63 -33.67 0.51
N THR A 396 -29.73 -34.38 0.78
CA THR A 396 -29.67 -35.79 1.19
C THR A 396 -30.65 -36.65 0.43
N ASP A 397 -30.20 -37.82 -0.02
CA ASP A 397 -31.11 -38.90 -0.42
C ASP A 397 -31.91 -39.42 0.77
N VAL A 398 -33.04 -40.08 0.49
CA VAL A 398 -33.88 -40.71 1.51
C VAL A 398 -33.30 -42.05 1.96
N LYS A 399 -32.81 -42.85 0.99
CA LYS A 399 -32.37 -44.22 1.20
C LYS A 399 -30.86 -44.34 0.97
N PHE A 400 -30.10 -44.71 1.99
CA PHE A 400 -28.68 -45.01 1.90
C PHE A 400 -28.22 -45.82 3.12
N ASP A 401 -26.96 -46.27 3.12
CA ASP A 401 -26.43 -47.12 4.17
C ASP A 401 -26.27 -46.40 5.52
N ARG A 402 -26.69 -47.07 6.60
CA ARG A 402 -26.50 -46.68 7.99
C ARG A 402 -25.98 -47.88 8.78
N ASN A 403 -24.85 -47.73 9.46
CA ASN A 403 -24.08 -48.81 10.07
C ASN A 403 -23.77 -49.97 9.09
N GLY A 404 -23.54 -49.64 7.82
CA GLY A 404 -23.28 -50.62 6.75
C GLY A 404 -24.51 -51.43 6.30
N VAL A 405 -25.72 -51.03 6.70
CA VAL A 405 -26.99 -51.64 6.27
C VAL A 405 -27.87 -50.58 5.61
N LEU A 406 -28.44 -50.91 4.45
CA LEU A 406 -29.36 -50.01 3.74
C LEU A 406 -30.59 -49.70 4.61
N ASP A 407 -30.78 -48.43 4.96
CA ASP A 407 -31.92 -47.93 5.76
C ASP A 407 -32.80 -47.05 4.88
N GLU A 408 -34.07 -47.44 4.73
CA GLU A 408 -35.04 -46.72 3.89
C GLU A 408 -35.40 -45.32 4.40
N ASN A 409 -35.06 -45.00 5.66
CA ASN A 409 -35.33 -43.71 6.28
C ASN A 409 -34.05 -43.01 6.76
N ALA A 410 -32.87 -43.43 6.29
CA ALA A 410 -31.59 -42.87 6.69
C ALA A 410 -31.54 -41.35 6.50
N GLY A 411 -32.03 -40.85 5.36
CA GLY A 411 -32.07 -39.43 5.04
C GLY A 411 -33.01 -38.63 5.92
N ILE A 412 -34.15 -39.22 6.31
CA ILE A 412 -35.09 -38.57 7.24
C ILE A 412 -34.47 -38.48 8.62
N ALA A 413 -33.84 -39.56 9.10
CA ALA A 413 -33.13 -39.56 10.38
C ALA A 413 -31.98 -38.53 10.40
N LEU A 414 -31.29 -38.35 9.27
CA LEU A 414 -30.24 -37.35 9.12
C LEU A 414 -30.81 -35.94 9.13
N LEU A 415 -31.92 -35.71 8.44
CA LEU A 415 -32.63 -34.44 8.42
C LEU A 415 -33.12 -34.06 9.83
N GLU A 416 -33.66 -35.01 10.59
CA GLU A 416 -34.06 -34.81 11.99
C GLU A 416 -32.88 -34.47 12.90
N TYR A 417 -31.76 -35.19 12.75
CA TYR A 417 -30.52 -34.90 13.49
C TYR A 417 -30.03 -33.47 13.19
N THR A 418 -29.96 -33.14 11.90
CA THR A 418 -29.54 -31.83 11.42
C THR A 418 -30.45 -30.73 11.96
N ARG A 419 -31.77 -30.91 11.95
CA ARG A 419 -32.73 -29.93 12.48
C ARG A 419 -32.62 -29.72 13.98
N LYS A 420 -32.22 -30.74 14.76
CA LYS A 420 -31.98 -30.62 16.21
C LYS A 420 -30.76 -29.76 16.52
N LYS A 421 -29.69 -29.88 15.74
CA LYS A 421 -28.46 -29.09 15.92
C LYS A 421 -28.53 -27.72 15.22
N LEU A 422 -29.00 -27.71 13.99
CA LEU A 422 -29.02 -26.58 13.05
C LEU A 422 -30.47 -26.29 12.63
N ARG A 423 -31.18 -25.55 13.50
CA ARG A 423 -32.65 -25.38 13.43
C ARG A 423 -33.15 -24.83 12.09
N ASN A 424 -32.40 -23.93 11.46
CA ASN A 424 -32.82 -23.19 10.26
C ASN A 424 -32.06 -23.56 8.97
N LEU A 425 -31.22 -24.61 8.98
CA LEU A 425 -30.38 -24.93 7.82
C LEU A 425 -31.23 -25.24 6.56
N PRO A 426 -31.04 -24.59 5.40
CA PRO A 426 -31.68 -24.99 4.17
C PRO A 426 -31.38 -26.46 3.82
N ALA A 427 -32.42 -27.26 3.55
CA ALA A 427 -32.26 -28.68 3.27
C ALA A 427 -33.10 -29.14 2.07
N ILE A 428 -32.52 -30.01 1.27
CA ILE A 428 -33.18 -30.71 0.15
C ILE A 428 -33.24 -32.19 0.49
N LEU A 429 -34.44 -32.76 0.46
CA LEU A 429 -34.68 -34.19 0.50
C LEU A 429 -34.95 -34.67 -0.93
N GLN A 430 -34.13 -35.58 -1.43
CA GLN A 430 -34.31 -36.14 -2.77
C GLN A 430 -34.75 -37.60 -2.72
N SER A 431 -35.60 -38.01 -3.65
CA SER A 431 -36.03 -39.41 -3.79
C SER A 431 -36.56 -39.67 -5.20
N SER A 432 -36.61 -40.95 -5.59
CA SER A 432 -37.36 -41.42 -6.76
C SER A 432 -38.83 -41.73 -6.45
N ASP A 433 -39.23 -41.65 -5.18
CA ASP A 433 -40.58 -41.91 -4.71
C ASP A 433 -41.22 -40.60 -4.24
N SER A 434 -42.30 -40.20 -4.91
CA SER A 434 -43.03 -38.96 -4.65
C SER A 434 -43.76 -38.93 -3.31
N SER A 435 -43.97 -40.08 -2.65
CA SER A 435 -44.62 -40.13 -1.34
C SER A 435 -43.85 -39.35 -0.27
N TYR A 436 -42.52 -39.26 -0.41
CA TYR A 436 -41.63 -38.51 0.48
C TYR A 436 -41.76 -36.98 0.37
N GLU A 437 -42.47 -36.46 -0.63
CA GLU A 437 -42.73 -35.02 -0.74
C GLU A 437 -43.51 -34.49 0.47
N SER A 438 -44.49 -35.27 0.93
CA SER A 438 -45.28 -34.91 2.12
C SER A 438 -44.42 -34.85 3.39
N ILE A 439 -43.45 -35.75 3.51
CA ILE A 439 -42.50 -35.83 4.62
C ILE A 439 -41.52 -34.64 4.55
N ALA A 440 -40.97 -34.34 3.38
CA ALA A 440 -40.10 -33.19 3.18
C ALA A 440 -40.78 -31.87 3.61
N ARG A 441 -42.06 -31.69 3.27
CA ARG A 441 -42.86 -30.53 3.69
C ARG A 441 -43.05 -30.47 5.20
N GLN A 442 -43.27 -31.61 5.88
CA GLN A 442 -43.40 -31.66 7.35
C GLN A 442 -42.11 -31.21 8.07
N HIS A 443 -40.95 -31.46 7.47
CA HIS A 443 -39.65 -31.08 8.02
C HIS A 443 -39.10 -29.73 7.51
N ASN A 444 -39.93 -28.92 6.83
CA ASN A 444 -39.53 -27.66 6.20
C ASN A 444 -38.28 -27.83 5.31
N SER A 445 -38.30 -28.85 4.45
CA SER A 445 -37.27 -29.12 3.45
C SER A 445 -37.88 -29.11 2.05
N LEU A 446 -37.09 -28.72 1.05
CA LEU A 446 -37.49 -28.80 -0.35
C LEU A 446 -37.43 -30.27 -0.78
N PHE A 447 -38.46 -30.75 -1.48
CA PHE A 447 -38.43 -32.07 -2.10
C PHE A 447 -37.96 -31.98 -3.54
N VAL A 448 -37.07 -32.89 -3.95
CA VAL A 448 -36.58 -32.98 -5.33
C VAL A 448 -36.73 -34.40 -5.85
N HIS A 449 -37.44 -34.55 -6.97
CA HIS A 449 -37.65 -35.86 -7.60
C HIS A 449 -36.47 -36.21 -8.53
N LYS A 450 -35.77 -37.33 -8.25
CA LYS A 450 -34.52 -37.72 -8.96
C LYS A 450 -34.70 -37.92 -10.48
N GLN A 451 -35.89 -38.37 -10.91
CA GLN A 451 -36.23 -38.52 -12.33
C GLN A 451 -37.04 -37.34 -12.90
N SER A 452 -37.04 -36.17 -12.25
CA SER A 452 -37.69 -34.99 -12.83
C SER A 452 -36.95 -34.51 -14.08
N ASP A 453 -37.70 -34.12 -15.11
CA ASP A 453 -37.17 -33.44 -16.30
C ASP A 453 -36.60 -32.05 -15.97
N THR A 454 -37.01 -31.44 -14.85
CA THR A 454 -36.61 -30.09 -14.40
C THR A 454 -35.55 -30.08 -13.29
N LEU A 455 -34.98 -31.23 -12.94
CA LEU A 455 -34.09 -31.39 -11.77
C LEU A 455 -33.02 -30.28 -11.62
N TYR A 456 -32.36 -29.95 -12.72
CA TYR A 456 -31.30 -28.94 -12.74
C TYR A 456 -31.83 -27.54 -12.44
N GLN A 457 -32.96 -27.18 -13.06
CA GLN A 457 -33.58 -25.87 -12.86
C GLN A 457 -34.09 -25.72 -11.43
N ASP A 458 -34.62 -26.80 -10.83
CA ASP A 458 -35.07 -26.80 -9.44
C ASP A 458 -33.91 -26.58 -8.45
N LEU A 459 -32.77 -27.22 -8.70
CA LEU A 459 -31.54 -27.01 -7.92
C LEU A 459 -30.94 -25.62 -8.11
N GLU A 460 -30.89 -25.11 -9.33
CA GLU A 460 -30.38 -23.76 -9.61
C GLU A 460 -31.23 -22.68 -8.93
N ASN A 461 -32.55 -22.82 -9.02
CA ASN A 461 -33.49 -21.95 -8.32
C ASN A 461 -33.29 -22.02 -6.80
N PHE A 462 -33.03 -23.22 -6.26
CA PHE A 462 -32.75 -23.37 -4.85
C PHE A 462 -31.47 -22.64 -4.43
N ILE A 463 -30.36 -22.87 -5.13
CA ILE A 463 -29.07 -22.22 -4.83
C ILE A 463 -29.21 -20.70 -4.90
N THR A 464 -29.87 -20.19 -5.94
CA THR A 464 -30.04 -18.75 -6.16
C THR A 464 -30.90 -18.10 -5.08
N ASN A 465 -32.04 -18.71 -4.74
CA ASN A 465 -33.05 -18.08 -3.89
C ASN A 465 -32.88 -18.37 -2.39
N TYR A 466 -32.27 -19.50 -2.02
CA TYR A 466 -32.20 -19.95 -0.62
C TYR A 466 -30.78 -19.91 -0.03
N LEU A 467 -29.73 -19.86 -0.86
CA LEU A 467 -28.33 -19.82 -0.38
C LEU A 467 -27.69 -18.42 -0.45
N GLY A 468 -28.48 -17.38 -0.76
CA GLY A 468 -28.04 -15.98 -0.71
C GLY A 468 -27.28 -15.47 -1.95
N PHE A 469 -27.23 -16.27 -3.02
CA PHE A 469 -26.54 -15.89 -4.26
C PHE A 469 -27.32 -14.90 -5.13
N GLY A 470 -28.63 -14.83 -4.99
CA GLY A 470 -29.49 -13.86 -5.69
C GLY A 470 -29.58 -12.49 -5.00
N ASP A 471 -30.55 -11.70 -5.46
CA ASP A 471 -30.95 -10.45 -4.81
C ASP A 471 -31.51 -10.75 -3.41
N PHE A 472 -31.30 -9.85 -2.45
CA PHE A 472 -31.93 -9.97 -1.14
C PHE A 472 -33.41 -9.64 -1.27
N GLU A 473 -34.27 -10.64 -1.06
CA GLU A 473 -35.71 -10.45 -1.00
C GLU A 473 -36.13 -10.21 0.45
N PHE A 474 -36.51 -8.97 0.77
CA PHE A 474 -37.15 -8.66 2.04
C PHE A 474 -38.58 -9.21 2.02
N LYS A 475 -38.93 -9.99 3.03
CA LYS A 475 -40.20 -10.72 3.16
C LYS A 475 -40.93 -10.32 4.43
N ASP A 476 -42.26 -10.38 4.38
CA ASP A 476 -43.11 -10.27 5.56
C ASP A 476 -43.15 -11.59 6.36
N MET A 477 -43.89 -11.62 7.48
CA MET A 477 -44.05 -12.82 8.32
C MET A 477 -44.74 -13.99 7.60
N ASN A 478 -45.45 -13.72 6.50
CA ASN A 478 -46.11 -14.71 5.66
C ASN A 478 -45.20 -15.20 4.51
N GLY A 479 -43.99 -14.67 4.39
CA GLY A 479 -43.03 -15.04 3.34
C GLY A 479 -43.24 -14.32 2.01
N ILE A 480 -44.09 -13.30 1.95
CA ILE A 480 -44.36 -12.51 0.74
C ILE A 480 -43.27 -11.45 0.58
N THR A 481 -42.66 -11.38 -0.60
CA THR A 481 -41.61 -10.39 -0.92
C THR A 481 -42.20 -8.97 -0.98
N ILE A 482 -41.68 -8.08 -0.14
CA ILE A 482 -42.09 -6.67 -0.02
C ILE A 482 -41.09 -5.69 -0.63
N ALA A 483 -39.81 -6.06 -0.68
CA ALA A 483 -38.76 -5.27 -1.31
C ALA A 483 -37.61 -6.17 -1.78
N ARG A 484 -36.76 -5.64 -2.67
CA ARG A 484 -35.62 -6.37 -3.24
C ARG A 484 -34.39 -5.47 -3.28
N ALA A 485 -33.22 -6.04 -2.96
CA ALA A 485 -31.94 -5.36 -3.05
C ALA A 485 -30.93 -6.21 -3.82
N SER A 486 -30.39 -5.67 -4.92
CA SER A 486 -29.44 -6.40 -5.77
C SER A 486 -28.00 -6.33 -5.23
N ASN A 487 -27.64 -5.19 -4.65
CA ASN A 487 -26.30 -4.87 -4.16
C ASN A 487 -26.30 -4.31 -2.73
N MET A 488 -25.11 -4.20 -2.11
CA MET A 488 -24.97 -3.76 -0.71
C MET A 488 -25.52 -2.34 -0.46
N ARG A 489 -25.43 -1.46 -1.46
CA ARG A 489 -25.90 -0.07 -1.34
C ARG A 489 -27.43 0.01 -1.32
N GLU A 490 -28.09 -0.74 -2.21
CA GLU A 490 -29.54 -0.94 -2.19
C GLU A 490 -29.99 -1.64 -0.91
N PHE A 491 -29.25 -2.64 -0.45
CA PHE A 491 -29.56 -3.36 0.78
C PHE A 491 -29.56 -2.41 1.98
N GLU A 492 -28.52 -1.57 2.14
CA GLU A 492 -28.46 -0.58 3.22
C GLU A 492 -29.59 0.46 3.12
N LYS A 493 -29.91 0.92 1.91
CA LYS A 493 -31.02 1.87 1.69
C LYS A 493 -32.35 1.25 2.12
N THR A 494 -32.65 0.05 1.62
CA THR A 494 -33.89 -0.66 1.91
C THR A 494 -33.99 -1.03 3.39
N LEU A 495 -32.86 -1.39 4.04
CA LEU A 495 -32.80 -1.68 5.47
C LEU A 495 -33.27 -0.51 6.34
N LYS A 496 -33.10 0.74 5.88
CA LYS A 496 -33.60 1.94 6.57
C LYS A 496 -35.12 2.04 6.53
N GLU A 497 -35.76 1.51 5.49
CA GLU A 497 -37.17 1.74 5.16
C GLU A 497 -38.11 0.56 5.50
N ILE A 498 -37.59 -0.68 5.59
CA ILE A 498 -38.42 -1.89 5.83
C ILE A 498 -39.13 -1.89 7.19
N SER A 499 -40.15 -2.73 7.35
CA SER A 499 -40.85 -2.91 8.64
C SER A 499 -40.02 -3.70 9.66
N ASP A 500 -40.28 -3.43 10.94
CA ASP A 500 -39.64 -4.15 12.07
C ASP A 500 -39.94 -5.66 12.05
N GLU A 501 -41.14 -6.03 11.60
CA GLU A 501 -41.55 -7.43 11.43
C GLU A 501 -40.67 -8.16 10.41
N SER A 502 -40.37 -7.51 9.27
CA SER A 502 -39.48 -8.07 8.25
C SER A 502 -38.04 -8.17 8.77
N LEU A 503 -37.57 -7.17 9.50
CA LEU A 503 -36.23 -7.17 10.09
C LEU A 503 -36.03 -8.37 11.04
N ILE A 504 -37.00 -8.61 11.94
CA ILE A 504 -36.99 -9.75 12.86
C ILE A 504 -37.10 -11.08 12.08
N TYR A 505 -37.96 -11.13 11.06
CA TYR A 505 -38.13 -12.32 10.23
C TYR A 505 -36.80 -12.78 9.61
N HIS A 506 -36.03 -11.85 9.04
CA HIS A 506 -34.75 -12.14 8.40
C HIS A 506 -33.61 -12.38 9.39
N ALA A 507 -33.52 -11.60 10.47
CA ALA A 507 -32.48 -11.76 11.47
C ALA A 507 -32.62 -13.08 12.25
N SER A 508 -33.85 -13.52 12.55
CA SER A 508 -34.10 -14.78 13.29
C SER A 508 -33.79 -16.05 12.49
N ARG A 509 -33.55 -15.89 11.19
CA ARG A 509 -33.26 -16.96 10.22
C ARG A 509 -31.89 -16.81 9.56
N ASP A 510 -31.04 -15.94 10.10
CA ASP A 510 -29.67 -15.70 9.62
C ASP A 510 -29.58 -15.28 8.14
N HIS A 511 -30.67 -14.77 7.56
CA HIS A 511 -30.70 -14.38 6.14
C HIS A 511 -29.69 -13.27 5.83
N PHE A 512 -29.51 -12.31 6.74
CA PHE A 512 -28.57 -11.20 6.55
C PHE A 512 -27.11 -11.68 6.51
N SER A 513 -26.71 -12.53 7.47
CA SER A 513 -25.34 -13.05 7.51
C SER A 513 -25.05 -13.93 6.30
N MET A 514 -26.00 -14.78 5.88
CA MET A 514 -25.88 -15.62 4.68
C MET A 514 -25.68 -14.78 3.41
N TRP A 515 -26.50 -13.74 3.20
CA TRP A 515 -26.44 -12.94 1.99
C TRP A 515 -25.20 -12.05 1.90
N ILE A 516 -24.76 -11.49 3.03
CA ILE A 516 -23.53 -10.70 3.13
C ILE A 516 -22.30 -11.59 2.90
N MET A 517 -22.33 -12.81 3.43
CA MET A 517 -21.24 -13.78 3.28
C MET A 517 -21.13 -14.34 1.86
N ALA A 518 -22.25 -14.59 1.18
CA ALA A 518 -22.25 -14.97 -0.24
C ALA A 518 -21.54 -13.94 -1.12
N ARG A 519 -21.46 -12.68 -0.67
CA ARG A 519 -20.72 -11.60 -1.31
C ARG A 519 -19.27 -11.50 -0.87
N GLY A 520 -18.73 -12.43 -0.10
CA GLY A 520 -17.33 -12.44 0.31
C GLY A 520 -17.00 -11.25 1.24
N GLU A 521 -17.90 -10.93 2.17
CA GLU A 521 -17.65 -9.94 3.21
C GLU A 521 -17.44 -10.66 4.55
N ILE A 522 -16.35 -11.44 4.65
CA ILE A 522 -16.08 -12.38 5.76
C ILE A 522 -16.14 -11.69 7.12
N ARG A 523 -15.49 -10.52 7.26
CA ARG A 523 -15.51 -9.76 8.52
C ARG A 523 -16.91 -9.28 8.88
N ALA A 524 -17.63 -8.64 7.96
CA ALA A 524 -18.99 -8.15 8.21
C ALA A 524 -19.94 -9.30 8.58
N ALA A 525 -19.86 -10.42 7.87
CA ALA A 525 -20.63 -11.62 8.17
C ALA A 525 -20.29 -12.20 9.55
N SER A 526 -19.00 -12.24 9.93
CA SER A 526 -18.55 -12.76 11.22
C SER A 526 -19.05 -11.92 12.40
N ILE A 527 -19.08 -10.59 12.26
CA ILE A 527 -19.57 -9.68 13.31
C ILE A 527 -21.10 -9.82 13.44
N ILE A 528 -21.82 -9.92 12.31
CA ILE A 528 -23.28 -10.09 12.31
C ILE A 528 -23.68 -11.46 12.90
N ASN A 529 -22.92 -12.52 12.61
CA ASN A 529 -23.20 -13.88 13.10
C ASN A 529 -22.96 -14.05 14.62
N LEU A 530 -22.22 -13.14 15.25
CA LEU A 530 -21.93 -13.17 16.70
C LEU A 530 -23.09 -12.65 17.58
N LYS A 531 -24.08 -11.95 17.01
CA LYS A 531 -25.23 -11.40 17.74
C LYS A 531 -26.52 -12.10 17.30
N LYS A 532 -27.19 -12.83 18.20
CA LYS A 532 -28.51 -13.45 17.94
C LYS A 532 -29.61 -12.42 18.14
N VAL A 533 -30.77 -12.61 17.51
CA VAL A 533 -31.97 -11.75 17.73
C VAL A 533 -32.33 -11.64 19.22
N ALA A 534 -32.05 -12.67 20.01
CA ALA A 534 -32.27 -12.68 21.46
C ALA A 534 -31.36 -11.73 22.25
N ASP A 535 -30.29 -11.22 21.65
CA ASP A 535 -29.34 -10.30 22.28
C ASP A 535 -29.78 -8.82 22.15
N PHE A 536 -30.82 -8.54 21.35
CA PHE A 536 -31.34 -7.19 21.12
C PHE A 536 -32.65 -6.97 21.89
N ARG A 537 -32.86 -5.75 22.41
CA ARG A 537 -34.05 -5.38 23.19
C ARG A 537 -35.29 -5.22 22.31
N ASP A 538 -35.10 -4.66 21.11
CA ASP A 538 -36.15 -4.43 20.13
C ASP A 538 -35.60 -4.38 18.68
N ALA A 539 -36.51 -4.30 17.70
CA ALA A 539 -36.15 -4.23 16.28
C ALA A 539 -35.42 -2.93 15.90
N HIS A 540 -35.62 -1.85 16.65
CA HIS A 540 -34.99 -0.57 16.36
C HIS A 540 -33.50 -0.59 16.70
N GLU A 541 -33.12 -1.20 17.84
CA GLU A 541 -31.73 -1.46 18.23
C GLU A 541 -31.04 -2.34 17.19
N LEU A 542 -31.68 -3.43 16.75
CA LEU A 542 -31.16 -4.31 15.69
C LEU A 542 -30.90 -3.55 14.37
N ARG A 543 -31.84 -2.68 13.95
CA ARG A 543 -31.69 -1.87 12.73
C ARG A 543 -30.53 -0.90 12.85
N HIS A 544 -30.43 -0.21 13.98
CA HIS A 544 -29.36 0.74 14.25
C HIS A 544 -27.99 0.06 14.25
N ASP A 545 -27.84 -1.05 14.96
CA ASP A 545 -26.61 -1.83 15.03
C ASP A 545 -26.19 -2.38 13.66
N LEU A 546 -27.13 -2.90 12.86
CA LEU A 546 -26.83 -3.36 11.49
C LEU A 546 -26.34 -2.22 10.60
N LEU A 547 -27.02 -1.06 10.63
CA LEU A 547 -26.62 0.12 9.86
C LEU A 547 -25.29 0.69 10.34
N GLN A 548 -25.04 0.71 11.65
CA GLN A 548 -23.79 1.16 12.23
C GLN A 548 -22.65 0.21 11.86
N MET A 549 -22.82 -1.11 11.94
CA MET A 549 -21.82 -2.08 11.50
C MET A 549 -21.51 -1.94 10.00
N LEU A 550 -22.54 -1.77 9.15
CA LEU A 550 -22.33 -1.54 7.71
C LEU A 550 -21.58 -0.22 7.44
N LYS A 551 -21.81 0.80 8.27
CA LYS A 551 -21.13 2.11 8.19
C LYS A 551 -19.70 2.03 8.71
N GLU A 552 -19.45 1.39 9.85
CA GLU A 552 -18.12 1.13 10.42
C GLU A 552 -17.27 0.33 9.45
N TYR A 553 -17.84 -0.73 8.85
CA TYR A 553 -17.16 -1.50 7.81
C TYR A 553 -16.76 -0.64 6.60
N ARG A 554 -17.67 0.22 6.13
CA ARG A 554 -17.39 1.14 5.02
C ARG A 554 -16.33 2.16 5.38
N ASN A 555 -16.37 2.72 6.59
CA ASN A 555 -15.47 3.78 7.04
C ASN A 555 -14.05 3.24 7.35
N GLU A 556 -13.95 2.03 7.92
CA GLU A 556 -12.67 1.33 8.12
C GLU A 556 -11.99 0.99 6.78
N GLN A 557 -12.76 0.65 5.76
CA GLN A 557 -12.22 0.40 4.41
C GLN A 557 -12.02 1.66 3.57
N SER A 558 -12.57 2.81 3.98
CA SER A 558 -12.54 4.01 3.14
C SER A 558 -11.64 5.10 3.67
N SER A 559 -11.21 5.17 4.92
CA SER A 559 -10.33 6.28 5.35
C SER A 559 -8.86 6.08 4.95
N GLY A 560 -8.21 7.14 4.45
CA GLY A 560 -6.82 7.12 4.02
C GLY A 560 -6.57 6.50 2.64
N ASN A 561 -7.58 6.47 1.77
CA ASN A 561 -7.50 5.86 0.43
C ASN A 561 -7.52 6.88 -0.70
N VAL A 562 -7.07 6.43 -1.88
CA VAL A 562 -7.19 7.16 -3.14
C VAL A 562 -8.37 6.59 -3.90
N ILE A 563 -9.46 7.37 -4.01
CA ILE A 563 -10.75 6.89 -4.54
C ILE A 563 -11.09 7.65 -5.84
N PRO A 564 -11.46 6.96 -6.93
CA PRO A 564 -12.02 7.63 -8.11
C PRO A 564 -13.31 8.39 -7.76
N TYR A 565 -13.32 9.69 -8.05
CA TYR A 565 -14.51 10.52 -7.81
C TYR A 565 -15.56 10.29 -8.89
N GLU A 566 -16.80 10.06 -8.45
CA GLU A 566 -17.96 9.99 -9.33
C GLU A 566 -19.03 11.03 -8.92
N PRO A 567 -19.74 11.64 -9.89
CA PRO A 567 -20.78 12.63 -9.59
C PRO A 567 -21.83 12.11 -8.60
N GLY A 568 -22.16 12.91 -7.60
CA GLY A 568 -23.10 12.54 -6.52
C GLY A 568 -22.49 11.70 -5.39
N MET A 569 -21.19 11.43 -5.41
CA MET A 569 -20.47 10.85 -4.28
C MET A 569 -20.33 11.86 -3.13
N GLU A 570 -20.47 11.39 -1.89
CA GLU A 570 -20.20 12.20 -0.71
C GLU A 570 -18.68 12.37 -0.52
N VAL A 571 -18.25 13.62 -0.33
CA VAL A 571 -16.84 13.99 -0.24
C VAL A 571 -16.47 14.29 1.21
N THR A 572 -15.49 13.55 1.72
CA THR A 572 -15.02 13.64 3.11
C THR A 572 -13.58 14.19 3.18
N GLU A 573 -13.16 14.66 4.36
CA GLU A 573 -11.74 15.02 4.64
C GLU A 573 -10.87 13.77 4.87
N GLU A 574 -11.45 12.57 4.87
CA GLU A 574 -10.79 11.33 5.23
C GLU A 574 -10.16 10.60 4.04
N ASN A 575 -10.19 11.23 2.85
CA ASN A 575 -9.81 10.62 1.59
C ASN A 575 -9.23 11.60 0.58
N VAL A 576 -8.44 11.06 -0.33
CA VAL A 576 -7.99 11.74 -1.55
C VAL A 576 -8.75 11.21 -2.74
N TYR A 577 -9.29 12.10 -3.57
CA TYR A 577 -10.15 11.72 -4.68
C TYR A 577 -9.48 11.95 -6.03
N THR A 578 -9.57 11.01 -6.98
CA THR A 578 -9.03 11.17 -8.34
C THR A 578 -10.12 11.57 -9.33
N LEU A 579 -9.90 12.67 -10.06
CA LEU A 579 -10.82 13.19 -11.07
C LEU A 579 -10.50 12.65 -12.46
N ALA A 580 -9.23 12.29 -12.71
CA ALA A 580 -8.74 11.70 -13.95
C ALA A 580 -7.67 10.64 -13.63
N GLU A 581 -7.54 9.66 -14.51
CA GLU A 581 -6.57 8.56 -14.37
C GLU A 581 -5.11 9.03 -14.56
N GLY A 582 -4.17 8.13 -14.28
CA GLY A 582 -2.73 8.37 -14.41
C GLY A 582 -2.03 8.59 -13.07
N SER A 583 -0.77 9.04 -13.12
CA SER A 583 0.02 9.29 -11.90
C SER A 583 -0.50 10.52 -11.16
N LEU A 584 -0.40 10.51 -9.82
CA LEU A 584 -0.77 11.65 -8.97
C LEU A 584 0.29 12.76 -8.92
N GLY A 585 1.46 12.54 -9.53
CA GLY A 585 2.64 13.41 -9.37
C GLY A 585 3.22 13.35 -7.96
N GLY A 586 4.26 14.14 -7.69
CA GLY A 586 4.94 14.21 -6.39
C GLY A 586 3.99 14.62 -5.26
N LYS A 587 3.45 15.85 -5.32
CA LYS A 587 2.62 16.42 -4.26
C LYS A 587 1.38 15.58 -3.97
N GLY A 588 0.72 15.10 -5.03
CA GLY A 588 -0.45 14.24 -4.92
C GLY A 588 -0.13 12.92 -4.21
N ARG A 589 1.01 12.29 -4.51
CA ARG A 589 1.48 11.10 -3.78
C ARG A 589 1.82 11.42 -2.32
N GLY A 590 2.51 12.52 -2.06
CA GLY A 590 2.85 12.95 -0.70
C GLY A 590 1.61 13.20 0.16
N LEU A 591 0.59 13.86 -0.39
CA LEU A 591 -0.69 14.10 0.28
C LEU A 591 -1.47 12.81 0.54
N ALA A 592 -1.60 11.93 -0.47
CA ALA A 592 -2.24 10.63 -0.29
C ALA A 592 -1.53 9.77 0.78
N PHE A 593 -0.20 9.86 0.84
CA PHE A 593 0.60 9.17 1.85
C PHE A 593 0.35 9.72 3.26
N ILE A 594 0.35 11.03 3.46
CA ILE A 594 0.04 11.64 4.76
C ILE A 594 -1.39 11.30 5.19
N ASP A 595 -2.34 11.38 4.26
CA ASP A 595 -3.75 11.11 4.55
C ASP A 595 -3.91 9.68 5.09
N ALA A 596 -3.29 8.70 4.42
CA ALA A 596 -3.22 7.33 4.90
C ALA A 596 -2.53 7.20 6.27
N LEU A 597 -1.46 7.97 6.50
CA LEU A 597 -0.68 7.94 7.73
C LEU A 597 -1.46 8.51 8.92
N ILE A 598 -2.21 9.61 8.72
CA ILE A 598 -3.02 10.25 9.76
C ILE A 598 -4.13 9.34 10.24
N HIS A 599 -4.86 8.70 9.32
CA HIS A 599 -5.98 7.84 9.69
C HIS A 599 -5.54 6.53 10.37
N LYS A 600 -4.30 6.08 10.10
CA LYS A 600 -3.76 4.85 10.67
C LYS A 600 -2.97 5.05 11.96
N TYR A 601 -2.54 6.28 12.28
CA TYR A 601 -1.80 6.60 13.50
C TYR A 601 -2.72 7.23 14.57
N ASP A 602 -2.64 6.74 15.80
CA ASP A 602 -3.46 7.23 16.91
C ASP A 602 -2.86 8.52 17.52
N PHE A 603 -3.08 9.64 16.83
CA PHE A 603 -2.64 10.96 17.32
C PHE A 603 -3.31 11.37 18.63
N ASN A 604 -4.56 10.95 18.86
CA ASN A 604 -5.33 11.32 20.06
C ASN A 604 -4.65 10.82 21.35
N ARG A 605 -3.93 9.70 21.29
CA ARG A 605 -3.15 9.19 22.43
C ARG A 605 -2.02 10.12 22.87
N PHE A 606 -1.40 10.86 21.94
CA PHE A 606 -0.20 11.66 22.22
C PHE A 606 -0.46 13.17 22.29
N ILE A 607 -1.46 13.65 21.54
CA ILE A 607 -1.81 15.07 21.40
C ILE A 607 -3.36 15.25 21.39
N PRO A 608 -4.05 15.01 22.52
CA PRO A 608 -5.52 15.02 22.57
C PRO A 608 -6.15 16.39 22.30
N ASP A 609 -5.43 17.49 22.56
CA ASP A 609 -5.96 18.86 22.53
C ASP A 609 -5.87 19.55 21.15
N ILE A 610 -5.47 18.81 20.10
CA ILE A 610 -5.36 19.32 18.73
C ILE A 610 -5.73 18.23 17.73
N ARG A 611 -6.52 18.58 16.72
CA ARG A 611 -6.93 17.66 15.66
C ARG A 611 -5.97 17.77 14.48
N VAL A 612 -5.24 16.70 14.20
CA VAL A 612 -4.40 16.58 12.99
C VAL A 612 -5.25 16.10 11.82
N ARG A 613 -5.21 16.81 10.70
CA ARG A 613 -5.99 16.49 9.50
C ARG A 613 -5.34 17.01 8.22
N THR A 614 -5.89 16.60 7.09
CA THR A 614 -5.62 17.06 5.72
C THR A 614 -6.87 17.80 5.22
N PRO A 615 -6.74 18.84 4.41
CA PRO A 615 -7.91 19.45 3.77
C PRO A 615 -8.43 18.54 2.65
N LYS A 616 -9.69 18.74 2.24
CA LYS A 616 -10.27 17.99 1.11
C LYS A 616 -9.41 18.17 -0.13
N THR A 617 -8.99 17.04 -0.71
CA THR A 617 -7.97 17.00 -1.76
C THR A 617 -8.47 16.18 -2.95
N PHE A 618 -8.36 16.74 -4.14
CA PHE A 618 -8.71 16.11 -5.41
C PHE A 618 -7.49 16.15 -6.35
N VAL A 619 -7.29 15.10 -7.13
CA VAL A 619 -6.14 15.00 -8.04
C VAL A 619 -6.61 14.73 -9.46
N VAL A 620 -6.20 15.57 -10.40
CA VAL A 620 -6.28 15.33 -11.84
C VAL A 620 -4.99 14.61 -12.23
N GLY A 621 -5.09 13.31 -12.55
CA GLY A 621 -3.91 12.51 -12.91
C GLY A 621 -3.26 12.93 -14.23
N THR A 622 -2.00 12.54 -14.43
CA THR A 622 -1.18 12.95 -15.58
C THR A 622 -1.77 12.57 -16.95
N ARG A 623 -2.74 11.64 -17.01
CA ARG A 623 -3.35 11.23 -18.27
C ARG A 623 -4.10 12.38 -18.95
N GLU A 624 -4.75 13.23 -18.15
CA GLU A 624 -5.45 14.40 -18.66
C GLU A 624 -4.46 15.38 -19.31
N PHE A 625 -3.28 15.59 -18.73
CA PHE A 625 -2.24 16.44 -19.30
C PHE A 625 -1.79 15.95 -20.68
N GLU A 626 -1.50 14.65 -20.81
CA GLU A 626 -1.11 14.06 -22.09
C GLU A 626 -2.21 14.21 -23.15
N MET A 627 -3.45 13.91 -22.77
CA MET A 627 -4.61 14.05 -23.66
C MET A 627 -4.82 15.50 -24.06
N PHE A 628 -4.67 16.44 -23.13
CA PHE A 628 -4.80 17.86 -23.38
C PHE A 628 -3.77 18.35 -24.40
N ILE A 629 -2.49 18.01 -24.23
CA ILE A 629 -1.42 18.42 -25.16
C ILE A 629 -1.69 17.87 -26.57
N LYS A 630 -2.10 16.60 -26.66
CA LYS A 630 -2.37 15.92 -27.94
C LYS A 630 -3.61 16.46 -28.65
N ASN A 631 -4.73 16.57 -27.93
CA ASN A 631 -6.02 16.97 -28.51
C ASN A 631 -6.01 18.43 -28.98
N ASN A 632 -5.24 19.29 -28.31
CA ASN A 632 -5.10 20.70 -28.66
C ASN A 632 -3.91 20.99 -29.60
N GLN A 633 -3.23 19.94 -30.10
CA GLN A 633 -2.10 20.04 -31.05
C GLN A 633 -0.94 20.93 -30.55
N LEU A 634 -0.68 20.90 -29.23
CA LEU A 634 0.30 21.78 -28.59
C LEU A 634 1.75 21.24 -28.65
N GLU A 635 1.95 20.00 -29.10
CA GLU A 635 3.26 19.30 -29.10
C GLU A 635 4.38 20.07 -29.81
N GLY A 636 4.09 20.77 -30.91
CA GLY A 636 5.09 21.59 -31.61
C GLY A 636 5.25 23.00 -31.04
N GLU A 637 4.13 23.64 -30.67
CA GLU A 637 4.08 25.03 -30.22
C GLU A 637 4.82 25.26 -28.89
N VAL A 638 4.80 24.28 -27.98
CA VAL A 638 5.46 24.40 -26.67
C VAL A 638 6.99 24.57 -26.77
N TYR A 639 7.59 24.10 -27.86
CA TYR A 639 9.03 24.21 -28.13
C TYR A 639 9.41 25.43 -28.96
N THR A 640 8.55 25.86 -29.89
CA THR A 640 8.84 26.97 -30.81
C THR A 640 8.46 28.34 -30.22
N GLN A 641 7.44 28.40 -29.37
CA GLN A 641 6.96 29.65 -28.79
C GLN A 641 7.94 30.19 -27.74
N LYS A 642 8.54 31.35 -28.04
CA LYS A 642 9.47 32.04 -27.13
C LYS A 642 8.77 32.87 -26.05
N SER A 643 7.55 33.35 -26.31
CA SER A 643 6.78 34.15 -25.35
C SER A 643 5.89 33.27 -24.49
N PHE A 644 6.22 33.17 -23.20
CA PHE A 644 5.42 32.41 -22.25
C PHE A 644 3.99 32.97 -22.12
N TYR A 645 3.81 34.29 -22.24
CA TYR A 645 2.48 34.91 -22.20
C TYR A 645 1.58 34.46 -23.36
N LEU A 646 2.12 34.34 -24.58
CA LEU A 646 1.37 33.82 -25.72
C LEU A 646 1.02 32.33 -25.54
N LEU A 647 1.95 31.56 -24.96
CA LEU A 647 1.72 30.15 -24.63
C LEU A 647 0.58 30.00 -23.61
N LYS A 648 0.52 30.83 -22.56
CA LYS A 648 -0.60 30.82 -21.60
C LYS A 648 -1.95 31.02 -22.30
N LYS A 649 -2.03 31.95 -23.26
CA LYS A 649 -3.26 32.19 -24.03
C LYS A 649 -3.66 30.99 -24.88
N GLN A 650 -2.71 30.34 -25.55
CA GLN A 650 -2.97 29.11 -26.31
C GLN A 650 -3.51 28.00 -25.39
N PHE A 651 -2.91 27.82 -24.20
CA PHE A 651 -3.38 26.84 -23.23
C PHE A 651 -4.79 27.15 -22.72
N ILE A 652 -5.11 28.40 -22.36
CA ILE A 652 -6.47 28.79 -21.93
C ILE A 652 -7.51 28.46 -23.01
N ASN A 653 -7.18 28.73 -24.28
CA ASN A 653 -8.07 28.44 -25.42
C ASN A 653 -8.24 26.94 -25.71
N GLY A 654 -7.37 26.09 -25.17
CA GLY A 654 -7.49 24.64 -25.30
C GLY A 654 -8.65 24.05 -24.50
N GLU A 655 -9.14 22.90 -24.91
CA GLU A 655 -10.24 22.19 -24.28
C GLU A 655 -9.74 21.03 -23.40
N LEU A 656 -10.26 20.96 -22.17
CA LEU A 656 -10.12 19.79 -21.28
C LEU A 656 -11.14 18.71 -21.68
N SER A 657 -10.95 17.49 -21.20
CA SER A 657 -11.89 16.40 -21.47
C SER A 657 -13.29 16.67 -20.91
N SER A 658 -14.32 16.26 -21.65
CA SER A 658 -15.72 16.42 -21.23
C SER A 658 -16.03 15.67 -19.92
N ALA A 659 -15.38 14.53 -19.70
CA ALA A 659 -15.46 13.75 -18.47
C ALA A 659 -14.94 14.55 -17.27
N LEU A 660 -13.76 15.19 -17.40
CA LEU A 660 -13.22 16.03 -16.35
C LEU A 660 -14.11 17.25 -16.08
N MET A 661 -14.61 17.92 -17.11
CA MET A 661 -15.50 19.07 -16.96
C MET A 661 -16.78 18.72 -16.19
N THR A 662 -17.36 17.56 -16.46
CA THR A 662 -18.56 17.06 -15.75
C THR A 662 -18.25 16.80 -14.28
N LYS A 663 -17.11 16.17 -14.00
CA LYS A 663 -16.66 15.90 -12.62
C LYS A 663 -16.38 17.20 -11.86
N LEU A 664 -15.75 18.20 -12.49
CA LEU A 664 -15.48 19.51 -11.89
C LEU A 664 -16.76 20.27 -11.54
N GLU A 665 -17.74 20.30 -12.45
CA GLU A 665 -19.03 20.97 -12.19
C GLU A 665 -19.76 20.34 -11.01
N SER A 666 -19.82 19.01 -10.96
CA SER A 666 -20.40 18.27 -9.83
C SER A 666 -19.59 18.41 -8.54
N LEU A 667 -18.28 18.54 -8.62
CA LEU A 667 -17.42 18.71 -7.45
C LEU A 667 -17.65 20.09 -6.82
N LEU A 668 -17.57 21.13 -7.67
CA LEU A 668 -17.69 22.50 -7.23
C LEU A 668 -19.07 22.79 -6.67
N SER A 669 -20.14 22.17 -7.16
CA SER A 669 -21.49 22.38 -6.59
C SER A 669 -21.56 22.08 -5.08
N ASN A 670 -20.68 21.20 -4.58
CA ASN A 670 -20.57 20.85 -3.16
C ASN A 670 -19.51 21.66 -2.39
N ILE A 671 -18.54 22.29 -3.07
CA ILE A 671 -17.45 23.05 -2.46
C ILE A 671 -17.73 24.55 -2.56
N THR A 672 -17.90 25.19 -1.41
CA THR A 672 -18.17 26.64 -1.30
C THR A 672 -16.99 27.45 -0.80
N LYS A 673 -15.93 26.79 -0.32
CA LYS A 673 -14.70 27.44 0.16
C LYS A 673 -13.76 27.79 -1.00
N PRO A 674 -12.82 28.73 -0.81
CA PRO A 674 -11.74 28.96 -1.78
C PRO A 674 -10.94 27.68 -2.05
N ILE A 675 -10.40 27.56 -3.26
CA ILE A 675 -9.65 26.39 -3.71
C ILE A 675 -8.26 26.77 -4.21
N ALA A 676 -7.28 25.93 -3.94
CA ALA A 676 -5.94 26.01 -4.47
C ALA A 676 -5.76 24.96 -5.58
N VAL A 677 -5.35 25.42 -6.77
CA VAL A 677 -5.01 24.59 -7.92
C VAL A 677 -3.48 24.57 -8.04
N ARG A 678 -2.88 23.45 -7.62
CA ARG A 678 -1.44 23.28 -7.40
C ARG A 678 -0.84 22.32 -8.43
N SER A 679 0.36 22.63 -8.91
CA SER A 679 1.16 21.72 -9.71
C SER A 679 1.58 20.48 -8.91
N SER A 680 1.60 19.32 -9.55
CA SER A 680 2.16 18.08 -9.01
C SER A 680 2.95 17.39 -10.12
N GLY A 681 4.19 17.82 -10.32
CA GLY A 681 5.09 17.26 -11.33
C GLY A 681 5.52 15.84 -10.97
N LEU A 682 5.89 15.03 -11.97
CA LEU A 682 6.33 13.66 -11.72
C LEU A 682 7.63 13.61 -10.92
N PHE A 683 8.58 14.47 -11.28
CA PHE A 683 9.90 14.54 -10.68
C PHE A 683 9.97 15.52 -9.49
N GLU A 684 8.88 16.24 -9.20
CA GLU A 684 8.81 17.26 -8.16
C GLU A 684 9.29 16.75 -6.79
N ASP A 685 8.96 15.49 -6.46
CA ASP A 685 9.40 14.78 -5.25
C ASP A 685 10.28 13.55 -5.58
N SER A 686 11.08 13.64 -6.65
CA SER A 686 12.09 12.61 -6.94
C SER A 686 13.11 12.56 -5.81
N LEU A 687 13.40 11.34 -5.32
CA LEU A 687 14.39 11.09 -4.26
C LEU A 687 15.82 11.45 -4.67
N THR A 688 16.10 11.59 -5.96
CA THR A 688 17.44 11.91 -6.47
C THR A 688 17.63 13.42 -6.67
N GLN A 689 16.61 14.16 -7.13
CA GLN A 689 16.67 15.60 -7.43
C GLN A 689 15.25 16.25 -7.41
N PRO A 690 14.75 16.80 -6.29
CA PRO A 690 13.42 17.40 -6.22
C PRO A 690 13.38 18.78 -6.90
N PHE A 691 12.21 19.16 -7.40
CA PHE A 691 11.97 20.44 -8.08
C PHE A 691 11.13 21.35 -7.17
N ALA A 692 11.77 22.15 -6.30
CA ALA A 692 11.01 22.98 -5.36
C ALA A 692 10.64 24.34 -5.96
N GLY A 693 9.34 24.60 -6.17
CA GLY A 693 8.80 25.94 -6.52
C GLY A 693 9.06 26.40 -7.95
N VAL A 694 9.19 25.45 -8.87
CA VAL A 694 9.44 25.73 -10.29
C VAL A 694 8.14 26.02 -11.07
N PHE A 695 7.03 25.43 -10.61
CA PHE A 695 5.74 25.47 -11.29
C PHE A 695 4.73 26.37 -10.56
N GLU A 696 3.76 26.89 -11.32
CA GLU A 696 2.81 27.89 -10.81
C GLU A 696 1.70 27.25 -9.96
N THR A 697 1.20 27.97 -8.96
CA THR A 697 0.03 27.62 -8.15
C THR A 697 -0.98 28.75 -8.13
N TYR A 698 -2.26 28.44 -8.36
CA TYR A 698 -3.34 29.43 -8.43
C TYR A 698 -4.32 29.24 -7.28
N LEU A 699 -4.60 30.31 -6.52
CA LEU A 699 -5.67 30.32 -5.52
C LEU A 699 -6.89 31.03 -6.08
N LEU A 700 -8.04 30.37 -6.01
CA LEU A 700 -9.31 30.85 -6.54
C LEU A 700 -10.28 31.11 -5.36
N PRO A 701 -10.93 32.29 -5.29
CA PRO A 701 -11.95 32.59 -4.30
C PRO A 701 -13.16 31.64 -4.33
N ASN A 702 -13.47 31.04 -5.48
CA ASN A 702 -14.57 30.09 -5.67
C ASN A 702 -15.95 30.62 -5.17
N ASN A 703 -16.21 31.90 -5.39
CA ASN A 703 -17.32 32.65 -4.79
C ASN A 703 -18.35 33.17 -5.82
N HIS A 704 -18.14 32.96 -7.11
CA HIS A 704 -19.07 33.43 -8.13
C HIS A 704 -20.43 32.69 -8.00
N PRO A 705 -21.58 33.38 -8.08
CA PRO A 705 -22.89 32.73 -7.90
C PRO A 705 -23.23 31.71 -8.99
N ASP A 706 -22.77 31.94 -10.23
CA ASP A 706 -22.89 30.97 -11.32
C ASP A 706 -21.80 29.88 -11.24
N ILE A 707 -22.23 28.63 -11.08
CA ILE A 707 -21.38 27.44 -11.05
C ILE A 707 -20.53 27.31 -12.33
N LYS A 708 -21.07 27.67 -13.49
CA LYS A 708 -20.36 27.54 -14.77
C LYS A 708 -19.12 28.42 -14.81
N VAL A 709 -19.22 29.63 -14.25
CA VAL A 709 -18.08 30.55 -14.14
C VAL A 709 -17.01 29.98 -13.21
N ARG A 710 -17.39 29.40 -12.06
CA ARG A 710 -16.43 28.78 -11.14
C ARG A 710 -15.74 27.57 -11.76
N THR A 711 -16.50 26.73 -12.47
CA THR A 711 -15.96 25.59 -13.22
C THR A 711 -14.98 26.07 -14.29
N GLN A 712 -15.32 27.12 -15.03
CA GLN A 712 -14.43 27.69 -16.05
C GLN A 712 -13.15 28.28 -15.44
N GLN A 713 -13.24 29.04 -14.34
CA GLN A 713 -12.06 29.57 -13.64
C GLN A 713 -11.14 28.45 -13.14
N THR A 714 -11.72 27.36 -12.63
CA THR A 714 -10.97 26.19 -12.18
C THR A 714 -10.30 25.47 -13.36
N ALA A 715 -11.03 25.29 -14.46
CA ALA A 715 -10.49 24.72 -15.70
C ALA A 715 -9.34 25.56 -16.26
N ASP A 716 -9.48 26.89 -16.28
CA ASP A 716 -8.44 27.78 -16.77
C ASP A 716 -7.20 27.76 -15.86
N ALA A 717 -7.37 27.68 -14.54
CA ALA A 717 -6.27 27.46 -13.62
C ALA A 717 -5.53 26.12 -13.88
N ILE A 718 -6.25 25.03 -14.12
CA ILE A 718 -5.66 23.72 -14.48
C ILE A 718 -4.82 23.84 -15.76
N LYS A 719 -5.35 24.50 -16.80
CA LYS A 719 -4.64 24.72 -18.07
C LYS A 719 -3.39 25.57 -17.89
N LEU A 720 -3.44 26.59 -17.01
CA LEU A 720 -2.27 27.42 -16.70
C LEU A 720 -1.21 26.66 -15.90
N VAL A 721 -1.61 25.77 -14.98
CA VAL A 721 -0.69 24.85 -14.32
C VAL A 721 -0.01 23.94 -15.35
N PHE A 722 -0.73 23.39 -16.32
CA PHE A 722 -0.14 22.63 -17.43
C PHE A 722 0.84 23.48 -18.24
N ALA A 723 0.52 24.74 -18.52
CA ALA A 723 1.42 25.65 -19.24
C ALA A 723 2.71 25.92 -18.46
N SER A 724 2.67 25.93 -17.12
CA SER A 724 3.82 26.27 -16.27
C SER A 724 5.03 25.35 -16.43
N VAL A 725 4.82 24.11 -16.91
CA VAL A 725 5.88 23.17 -17.29
C VAL A 725 6.84 23.79 -18.30
N TYR A 726 6.31 24.61 -19.21
CA TYR A 726 7.05 25.23 -20.31
C TYR A 726 7.50 26.67 -20.02
N SER A 727 7.40 27.13 -18.76
CA SER A 727 7.88 28.45 -18.35
C SER A 727 9.39 28.59 -18.53
N THR A 728 9.88 29.84 -18.64
CA THR A 728 11.31 30.12 -18.78
C THR A 728 12.11 29.59 -17.59
N ASN A 729 11.57 29.70 -16.39
CA ASN A 729 12.20 29.19 -15.16
C ASN A 729 12.28 27.65 -15.20
N ALA A 730 11.19 26.96 -15.57
CA ALA A 730 11.15 25.51 -15.66
C ALA A 730 12.12 24.96 -16.73
N LYS A 731 12.12 25.55 -17.93
CA LYS A 731 13.05 25.21 -19.01
C LYS A 731 14.52 25.39 -18.58
N GLY A 732 14.82 26.50 -17.90
CA GLY A 732 16.16 26.78 -17.39
C GLY A 732 16.62 25.79 -16.32
N TYR A 733 15.71 25.36 -15.44
CA TYR A 733 15.99 24.39 -14.41
C TYR A 733 16.21 22.98 -14.98
N VAL A 734 15.31 22.49 -15.84
CA VAL A 734 15.41 21.16 -16.48
C VAL A 734 16.71 21.03 -17.28
N LYS A 735 17.13 22.10 -17.98
CA LYS A 735 18.41 22.14 -18.70
C LYS A 735 19.64 22.06 -17.77
N ALA A 736 19.53 22.53 -16.52
CA ALA A 736 20.65 22.54 -15.57
C ALA A 736 20.94 21.14 -14.96
N ILE A 737 19.98 20.23 -15.02
CA ILE A 737 20.05 18.87 -14.45
C ILE A 737 20.16 17.76 -15.50
N ASP A 738 20.44 18.10 -16.76
CA ASP A 738 20.53 17.16 -17.89
C ASP A 738 19.27 16.30 -18.12
N TYR A 739 18.11 16.72 -17.61
CA TYR A 739 16.82 16.11 -17.94
C TYR A 739 16.23 16.71 -19.21
N LYS A 740 15.32 15.97 -19.84
CA LYS A 740 14.52 16.49 -20.94
C LYS A 740 13.15 16.91 -20.43
N ILE A 741 12.70 18.06 -20.91
CA ILE A 741 11.37 18.60 -20.57
C ILE A 741 10.23 17.72 -21.10
N GLU A 742 10.50 16.89 -22.11
CA GLU A 742 9.54 15.92 -22.67
C GLU A 742 9.17 14.81 -21.68
N ASP A 743 10.03 14.53 -20.71
CA ASP A 743 9.81 13.49 -19.70
C ASP A 743 8.98 14.00 -18.51
N GLU A 744 8.88 15.31 -18.33
CA GLU A 744 8.09 15.92 -17.26
C GLU A 744 6.60 15.90 -17.62
N LYS A 745 5.80 15.24 -16.79
CA LYS A 745 4.34 15.22 -16.90
C LYS A 745 3.72 15.86 -15.67
N MET A 746 2.63 16.59 -15.88
CA MET A 746 1.99 17.36 -14.83
C MET A 746 0.68 16.71 -14.39
N ALA A 747 0.59 16.35 -13.12
CA ALA A 747 -0.70 16.16 -12.45
C ALA A 747 -1.11 17.50 -11.78
N VAL A 748 -2.39 17.64 -11.45
CA VAL A 748 -2.90 18.84 -10.77
C VAL A 748 -3.61 18.45 -9.49
N VAL A 749 -3.24 19.08 -8.38
CA VAL A 749 -3.89 18.91 -7.08
C VAL A 749 -4.82 20.09 -6.86
N ILE A 750 -6.11 19.80 -6.63
CA ILE A 750 -7.13 20.78 -6.26
C ILE A 750 -7.44 20.56 -4.79
N GLN A 751 -7.29 21.60 -3.97
CA GLN A 751 -7.37 21.48 -2.51
C GLN A 751 -8.19 22.62 -1.93
N GLU A 752 -9.05 22.34 -0.95
CA GLU A 752 -9.70 23.43 -0.19
C GLU A 752 -8.65 24.27 0.56
N VAL A 753 -8.77 25.59 0.50
CA VAL A 753 -7.89 26.50 1.24
C VAL A 753 -8.27 26.46 2.72
N VAL A 754 -7.28 26.22 3.57
CA VAL A 754 -7.44 26.24 5.03
C VAL A 754 -7.49 27.68 5.52
N GLY A 755 -8.48 28.00 6.35
CA GLY A 755 -8.64 29.30 6.98
C GLY A 755 -10.09 29.65 7.25
N ASN A 756 -10.31 30.89 7.67
CA ASN A 756 -11.63 31.44 7.95
C ASN A 756 -11.85 32.72 7.13
N GLN A 757 -13.12 33.08 6.99
CA GLN A 757 -13.51 34.34 6.37
C GLN A 757 -13.45 35.47 7.40
N PHE A 758 -12.68 36.50 7.10
CA PHE A 758 -12.61 37.77 7.83
C PHE A 758 -12.96 38.89 6.87
N ASP A 759 -14.11 39.52 7.09
CA ASP A 759 -14.72 40.47 6.13
C ASP A 759 -14.79 39.87 4.71
N ASN A 760 -14.05 40.46 3.76
CA ASN A 760 -13.97 40.02 2.37
C ASN A 760 -12.70 39.23 2.05
N TYR A 761 -11.99 38.74 3.07
CA TYR A 761 -10.73 38.03 2.92
C TYR A 761 -10.79 36.65 3.56
N TYR A 762 -10.07 35.69 3.01
CA TYR A 762 -10.01 34.33 3.54
C TYR A 762 -8.56 33.89 3.74
N TYR A 763 -8.21 33.55 4.98
CA TYR A 763 -6.84 33.14 5.36
C TYR A 763 -6.81 32.39 6.70
N PRO A 764 -5.78 31.56 6.97
CA PRO A 764 -5.62 30.88 8.24
C PRO A 764 -4.94 31.76 9.29
N HIS A 765 -5.14 31.42 10.56
CA HIS A 765 -4.51 32.10 11.69
C HIS A 765 -2.98 31.99 11.66
N ILE A 766 -2.47 30.80 11.32
CA ILE A 766 -1.03 30.53 11.21
C ILE A 766 -0.81 29.64 10.01
N SER A 767 0.26 29.90 9.25
CA SER A 767 0.79 28.97 8.27
C SER A 767 2.31 28.86 8.43
N GLY A 768 2.89 27.75 7.98
CA GLY A 768 4.30 27.54 8.18
C GLY A 768 4.88 26.38 7.40
N VAL A 769 6.21 26.32 7.47
CA VAL A 769 7.03 25.21 6.95
C VAL A 769 7.84 24.67 8.11
N ALA A 770 7.93 23.35 8.24
CA ALA A 770 8.77 22.71 9.24
C ALA A 770 9.64 21.63 8.61
N GLN A 771 10.88 21.55 9.06
CA GLN A 771 11.88 20.60 8.57
C GLN A 771 12.37 19.73 9.74
N SER A 772 12.43 18.43 9.52
CA SER A 772 12.94 17.45 10.50
C SER A 772 14.45 17.44 10.65
N TYR A 773 15.17 18.19 9.81
CA TYR A 773 16.61 18.35 9.89
C TYR A 773 16.97 19.84 9.75
N ASN A 774 17.72 20.35 10.70
CA ASN A 774 18.24 21.72 10.69
C ASN A 774 19.73 21.70 10.37
N PHE A 775 20.11 22.18 9.19
CA PHE A 775 21.53 22.36 8.83
C PHE A 775 22.23 23.42 9.68
N TYR A 776 21.47 24.29 10.35
CA TYR A 776 21.96 25.40 11.15
C TYR A 776 21.35 25.37 12.56
N PRO A 777 21.70 24.38 13.40
CA PRO A 777 21.27 24.40 14.78
C PRO A 777 21.85 25.63 15.50
N PHE A 778 21.03 26.23 16.35
CA PHE A 778 21.37 27.35 17.21
C PHE A 778 21.31 26.91 18.68
N ALA A 779 22.02 27.61 19.56
CA ALA A 779 22.16 27.26 20.96
C ALA A 779 22.60 25.79 21.16
N HIS A 780 21.86 25.01 21.95
CA HIS A 780 22.16 23.59 22.25
C HIS A 780 21.40 22.59 21.35
N MET A 781 20.73 23.08 20.31
CA MET A 781 19.94 22.26 19.40
C MET A 781 20.81 21.30 18.59
N LYS A 782 20.31 20.09 18.31
CA LYS A 782 20.94 19.15 17.38
C LYS A 782 20.36 19.29 15.97
N PRO A 783 21.13 19.01 14.91
CA PRO A 783 20.60 19.01 13.55
C PRO A 783 19.34 18.16 13.38
N GLU A 784 19.28 16.99 14.01
CA GLU A 784 18.18 16.02 13.89
C GLU A 784 16.88 16.43 14.60
N GLU A 785 16.90 17.52 15.37
CA GLU A 785 15.73 18.02 16.11
C GLU A 785 14.85 18.96 15.27
N GLY A 786 15.33 19.40 14.11
CA GLY A 786 14.53 20.16 13.15
C GLY A 786 14.05 21.55 13.60
N PHE A 787 13.50 22.33 12.68
CA PHE A 787 13.01 23.69 12.98
C PHE A 787 11.71 23.98 12.24
N ALA A 788 11.00 25.03 12.68
CA ALA A 788 9.80 25.51 12.03
C ALA A 788 9.86 27.02 11.80
N ILE A 789 9.27 27.47 10.69
CA ILE A 789 9.07 28.87 10.34
C ILE A 789 7.57 29.11 10.19
N MET A 790 7.05 30.17 10.81
CA MET A 790 5.62 30.51 10.83
C MET A 790 5.37 31.97 10.47
N ALA A 791 4.25 32.20 9.81
CA ALA A 791 3.71 33.51 9.51
C ALA A 791 2.18 33.53 9.70
N LEU A 792 1.64 34.74 9.83
CA LEU A 792 0.21 35.01 9.73
C LEU A 792 -0.22 34.94 8.26
N GLY A 793 -1.44 34.45 8.02
CA GLY A 793 -2.02 34.41 6.68
C GLY A 793 -1.59 33.18 5.89
N LEU A 794 -1.69 33.25 4.56
CA LEU A 794 -1.43 32.11 3.67
C LEU A 794 0.07 31.70 3.64
N GLY A 795 0.31 30.39 3.58
CA GLY A 795 1.67 29.78 3.62
C GLY A 795 2.61 30.23 2.51
N ARG A 796 2.06 30.72 1.39
CA ARG A 796 2.81 31.37 0.32
C ARG A 796 3.81 32.41 0.84
N TYR A 797 3.45 33.12 1.92
CA TYR A 797 4.32 34.13 2.53
C TYR A 797 5.65 33.55 3.02
N VAL A 798 5.61 32.39 3.69
CA VAL A 798 6.81 31.70 4.20
C VAL A 798 7.58 31.04 3.06
N VAL A 799 6.86 30.41 2.13
CA VAL A 799 7.44 29.70 0.97
C VAL A 799 8.24 30.65 0.07
N GLU A 800 7.79 31.89 -0.11
CA GLU A 800 8.52 32.92 -0.87
C GLU A 800 9.73 33.53 -0.11
N GLY A 801 9.97 33.12 1.15
CA GLY A 801 11.09 33.57 1.96
C GLY A 801 10.96 34.97 2.53
N ASN A 802 9.73 35.44 2.79
CA ASN A 802 9.49 36.72 3.45
C ASN A 802 9.81 36.66 4.97
N LYS A 803 9.74 37.81 5.64
CA LYS A 803 10.04 37.96 7.08
C LYS A 803 9.08 37.16 7.96
N ALA A 804 9.52 36.02 8.49
CA ALA A 804 8.69 35.09 9.26
C ALA A 804 9.38 34.65 10.56
N TYR A 805 8.60 34.12 11.50
CA TYR A 805 9.09 33.74 12.83
C TYR A 805 9.64 32.31 12.82
N ARG A 806 10.94 32.16 13.14
CA ARG A 806 11.62 30.86 13.23
C ARG A 806 11.70 30.40 14.70
N PHE A 807 11.47 29.13 14.96
CA PHE A 807 11.62 28.52 16.30
C PHE A 807 11.99 27.03 16.22
N SER A 808 12.43 26.46 17.35
CA SER A 808 12.67 25.01 17.49
C SER A 808 11.43 24.34 18.10
N PRO A 809 10.81 23.35 17.44
CA PRO A 809 9.73 22.56 18.04
C PRO A 809 10.14 21.83 19.31
N HIS A 810 11.41 21.39 19.40
CA HIS A 810 11.93 20.68 20.58
C HIS A 810 12.27 21.64 21.73
N TYR A 811 12.75 22.86 21.42
CA TYR A 811 13.05 23.91 22.40
C TYR A 811 12.28 25.22 22.11
N PRO A 812 10.94 25.24 22.21
CA PRO A 812 10.13 26.37 21.77
C PRO A 812 10.34 27.65 22.60
N GLY A 813 10.81 27.52 23.84
CA GLY A 813 11.12 28.66 24.71
C GLY A 813 12.43 29.39 24.40
N THR A 814 13.30 28.85 23.53
CA THR A 814 14.62 29.43 23.25
C THR A 814 14.50 30.59 22.27
N GLU A 815 15.02 31.76 22.64
CA GLU A 815 15.05 32.92 21.75
C GLU A 815 16.22 32.83 20.77
N ILE A 816 15.91 32.87 19.46
CA ILE A 816 16.92 32.84 18.38
C ILE A 816 17.54 34.24 18.17
N ASN A 817 16.71 35.27 18.31
CA ASN A 817 17.03 36.66 17.96
C ASN A 817 16.80 37.57 19.17
N SER A 818 17.59 38.64 19.28
CA SER A 818 17.36 39.68 20.28
C SER A 818 15.97 40.32 20.09
N THR A 819 15.43 40.94 21.13
CA THR A 819 14.18 41.72 21.09
C THR A 819 14.16 42.76 19.96
N LYS A 820 15.27 43.48 19.77
CA LYS A 820 15.45 44.46 18.69
C LYS A 820 15.46 43.82 17.30
N ASP A 821 16.09 42.66 17.16
CA ASP A 821 16.12 41.94 15.89
C ASP A 821 14.76 41.35 15.55
N GLN A 822 14.03 40.84 16.55
CA GLN A 822 12.64 40.39 16.38
C GLN A 822 11.73 41.52 15.93
N PHE A 823 11.93 42.74 16.44
CA PHE A 823 11.19 43.92 15.98
C PHE A 823 11.51 44.26 14.51
N ARG A 824 12.80 44.35 14.14
CA ARG A 824 13.24 44.70 12.77
C ARG A 824 12.82 43.66 11.72
N ASN A 825 12.79 42.40 12.12
CA ASN A 825 12.50 41.26 11.26
C ASN A 825 11.08 40.70 11.44
N SER A 826 10.19 41.44 12.12
CA SER A 826 8.78 41.06 12.24
C SER A 826 8.08 41.16 10.89
N GLN A 827 7.09 40.28 10.71
CA GLN A 827 6.12 40.36 9.63
C GLN A 827 5.32 41.67 9.76
N ILE A 828 5.16 42.38 8.63
CA ILE A 828 4.36 43.61 8.50
C ILE A 828 3.17 43.44 7.55
N ASN A 829 3.27 42.52 6.60
CA ASN A 829 2.23 42.23 5.61
C ASN A 829 1.96 40.72 5.58
N PHE A 830 0.79 40.30 5.08
CA PHE A 830 0.43 38.91 4.88
C PHE A 830 -0.45 38.72 3.63
N TYR A 831 -0.50 37.49 3.11
CA TYR A 831 -1.36 37.16 1.98
C TYR A 831 -2.69 36.55 2.44
N ALA A 832 -3.77 36.94 1.77
CA ALA A 832 -5.11 36.38 1.92
C ALA A 832 -5.76 36.17 0.55
N VAL A 833 -6.77 35.28 0.46
CA VAL A 833 -7.61 35.17 -0.73
C VAL A 833 -8.63 36.31 -0.73
N ASP A 834 -8.77 37.01 -1.85
CA ASP A 834 -9.68 38.13 -1.99
C ASP A 834 -11.06 37.67 -2.48
N LEU A 835 -12.06 37.67 -1.60
CA LEU A 835 -13.43 37.25 -1.89
C LEU A 835 -14.24 38.31 -2.63
N ASN A 836 -13.69 39.48 -2.96
CA ASN A 836 -14.36 40.45 -3.85
C ASN A 836 -14.12 40.15 -5.33
N LYS A 837 -13.09 39.37 -5.66
CA LYS A 837 -12.71 39.07 -7.04
C LYS A 837 -13.55 37.94 -7.64
N GLN A 838 -14.70 38.32 -8.23
CA GLN A 838 -15.62 37.38 -8.87
C GLN A 838 -15.20 36.97 -10.30
N ASN A 839 -14.54 37.86 -11.04
CA ASN A 839 -14.07 37.64 -12.42
C ASN A 839 -12.54 37.73 -12.47
N LEU A 840 -11.87 36.61 -12.21
CA LEU A 840 -10.42 36.55 -12.13
C LEU A 840 -9.79 36.61 -13.53
N ASN A 841 -8.80 37.47 -13.69
CA ASN A 841 -7.88 37.42 -14.83
C ASN A 841 -6.64 36.60 -14.45
N LEU A 842 -6.71 35.28 -14.64
CA LEU A 842 -5.62 34.38 -14.26
C LEU A 842 -4.33 34.58 -15.08
N LEU A 843 -4.39 35.32 -16.20
CA LEU A 843 -3.19 35.70 -16.96
C LEU A 843 -2.27 36.68 -16.21
N GLU A 844 -2.76 37.35 -15.16
CA GLU A 844 -1.95 38.17 -14.23
C GLU A 844 -1.01 37.32 -13.37
N GLY A 845 -1.15 35.99 -13.41
CA GLY A 845 -0.33 35.04 -12.69
C GLY A 845 -0.89 34.72 -11.31
N GLU A 846 -0.02 34.28 -10.41
CA GLU A 846 -0.44 33.65 -9.16
C GLU A 846 -1.06 34.63 -8.14
N MET A 847 -0.86 35.94 -8.33
CA MET A 847 -1.46 37.00 -7.51
C MET A 847 -2.90 37.35 -7.91
N ALA A 848 -3.42 36.79 -9.01
CA ALA A 848 -4.73 37.14 -9.55
C ALA A 848 -5.85 37.03 -8.52
N GLY A 849 -5.88 35.94 -7.73
CA GLY A 849 -6.88 35.70 -6.68
C GLY A 849 -6.48 36.14 -5.27
N LEU A 850 -5.32 36.76 -5.10
CA LEU A 850 -4.77 37.11 -3.79
C LEU A 850 -4.85 38.63 -3.52
N ALA A 851 -4.77 38.96 -2.24
CA ALA A 851 -4.53 40.31 -1.72
C ALA A 851 -3.36 40.27 -0.72
N GLU A 852 -2.53 41.31 -0.74
CA GLU A 852 -1.52 41.57 0.28
C GLU A 852 -2.08 42.60 1.26
N LEU A 853 -2.10 42.26 2.54
CA LEU A 853 -2.73 43.04 3.61
C LEU A 853 -1.71 43.38 4.69
N ASP A 854 -1.86 44.56 5.29
CA ASP A 854 -1.08 44.98 6.45
C ASP A 854 -1.58 44.25 7.72
N ILE A 855 -0.67 43.95 8.66
CA ILE A 855 -1.01 43.37 9.96
C ILE A 855 -2.07 44.18 10.74
N GLU A 856 -2.18 45.50 10.55
CA GLU A 856 -3.23 46.31 11.15
C GLU A 856 -4.63 45.83 10.74
N VAL A 857 -4.79 45.33 9.51
CA VAL A 857 -6.04 44.75 9.03
C VAL A 857 -6.38 43.49 9.82
N ALA A 858 -5.40 42.63 10.08
CA ALA A 858 -5.58 41.45 10.91
C ALA A 858 -5.87 41.79 12.38
N GLU A 859 -5.34 42.91 12.91
CA GLU A 859 -5.70 43.40 14.25
C GLU A 859 -7.20 43.73 14.32
N ARG A 860 -7.74 44.40 13.30
CA ARG A 860 -9.19 44.70 13.19
C ARG A 860 -10.04 43.44 13.02
N HIS A 861 -9.55 42.46 12.28
CA HIS A 861 -10.21 41.16 12.13
C HIS A 861 -10.21 40.34 13.44
N GLY A 862 -9.40 40.70 14.44
CA GLY A 862 -9.26 39.97 15.71
C GLY A 862 -8.40 38.71 15.63
N SER A 863 -7.85 38.37 14.45
CA SER A 863 -7.08 37.14 14.20
C SER A 863 -5.69 37.16 14.85
N LEU A 864 -5.17 38.33 15.25
CA LEU A 864 -3.84 38.50 15.85
C LEU A 864 -3.74 38.11 17.33
N LYS A 865 -4.86 37.90 18.05
CA LYS A 865 -4.90 37.82 19.52
C LYS A 865 -3.85 36.90 20.16
N HIS A 866 -3.57 35.76 19.51
CA HIS A 866 -2.60 34.76 19.99
C HIS A 866 -1.29 34.72 19.19
N CYS A 867 -1.15 35.58 18.17
CA CYS A 867 -0.05 35.56 17.20
C CYS A 867 1.02 36.63 17.46
N VAL A 868 0.74 37.64 18.29
CA VAL A 868 1.62 38.82 18.45
C VAL A 868 2.03 39.11 19.89
N SER A 869 3.09 39.89 20.01
CA SER A 869 3.54 40.58 21.22
C SER A 869 3.72 42.07 20.94
N VAL A 870 3.75 42.89 21.99
CA VAL A 870 3.98 44.34 21.93
C VAL A 870 5.40 44.67 22.37
N TYR A 871 6.13 45.40 21.56
CA TYR A 871 7.49 45.86 21.87
C TYR A 871 7.47 47.16 22.67
N HIS A 872 8.23 47.21 23.77
CA HIS A 872 8.40 48.39 24.61
C HIS A 872 9.84 48.91 24.50
N ALA A 873 10.05 49.95 23.68
CA ALA A 873 11.39 50.43 23.33
C ALA A 873 12.23 50.94 24.52
N GLU A 874 11.61 51.54 25.53
CA GLU A 874 12.35 52.14 26.66
C GLU A 874 13.01 51.09 27.57
N ASN A 875 12.41 49.91 27.68
CA ASN A 875 12.84 48.84 28.59
C ASN A 875 13.34 47.60 27.84
N ASP A 876 13.43 47.68 26.51
CA ASP A 876 13.78 46.58 25.60
C ASP A 876 13.04 45.26 25.93
N TYR A 877 11.74 45.37 26.21
CA TYR A 877 10.92 44.28 26.72
C TYR A 877 9.71 43.99 25.82
N MET A 878 9.27 42.73 25.77
CA MET A 878 8.11 42.29 24.98
C MET A 878 6.97 41.81 25.88
N TYR A 879 5.77 42.36 25.66
CA TYR A 879 4.55 41.93 26.33
C TYR A 879 3.71 41.04 25.41
N PRO A 880 3.45 39.77 25.76
CA PRO A 880 2.61 38.89 24.94
C PRO A 880 1.17 39.41 24.77
N GLY A 881 0.60 39.23 23.58
CA GLY A 881 -0.77 39.61 23.24
C GLY A 881 -0.92 41.07 22.81
N LEU A 882 -2.15 41.58 22.88
CA LEU A 882 -2.55 42.92 22.38
C LEU A 882 -2.91 43.93 23.50
N SER A 883 -2.70 43.56 24.77
CA SER A 883 -3.21 44.34 25.92
C SER A 883 -2.49 45.67 26.17
N LYS A 884 -1.33 45.90 25.53
CA LYS A 884 -0.50 47.10 25.69
C LYS A 884 -0.44 47.91 24.40
N ALA A 885 -0.24 49.22 24.53
CA ALA A 885 0.05 50.10 23.40
C ALA A 885 1.52 49.95 22.98
N GLY A 886 1.80 49.95 21.68
CA GLY A 886 3.16 49.89 21.12
C GLY A 886 3.24 49.07 19.83
N PRO A 887 4.41 49.05 19.15
CA PRO A 887 4.61 48.32 17.90
C PRO A 887 4.37 46.81 18.06
N ARG A 888 3.77 46.18 17.03
CA ARG A 888 3.45 44.75 17.02
C ARG A 888 4.63 43.93 16.52
N ILE A 889 4.90 42.82 17.21
CA ILE A 889 5.85 41.79 16.79
C ILE A 889 5.08 40.48 16.60
N VAL A 890 5.12 39.93 15.40
CA VAL A 890 4.52 38.62 15.08
C VAL A 890 5.50 37.52 15.51
N ASN A 891 5.33 37.01 16.73
CA ASN A 891 6.21 36.00 17.34
C ASN A 891 5.47 34.80 17.96
N PHE A 892 4.14 34.76 17.84
CA PHE A 892 3.29 33.66 18.29
C PHE A 892 3.52 33.23 19.75
N ALA A 893 3.88 34.17 20.64
CA ALA A 893 4.29 33.88 22.01
C ALA A 893 3.27 33.04 22.80
N ASN A 894 1.97 33.31 22.64
CA ASN A 894 0.91 32.55 23.32
C ASN A 894 0.86 31.08 22.89
N VAL A 895 1.17 30.80 21.62
CA VAL A 895 1.16 29.44 21.06
C VAL A 895 2.46 28.72 21.37
N VAL A 896 3.60 29.36 21.12
CA VAL A 896 4.93 28.72 21.21
C VAL A 896 5.43 28.64 22.66
N ARG A 897 5.27 29.70 23.46
CA ARG A 897 5.80 29.76 24.84
C ARG A 897 4.78 29.34 25.89
N TYR A 898 3.56 29.82 25.76
CA TYR A 898 2.50 29.60 26.76
C TYR A 898 1.57 28.43 26.42
N ASN A 899 1.88 27.67 25.36
CA ASN A 899 1.22 26.42 25.00
C ASN A 899 -0.31 26.54 24.90
N TYR A 900 -0.83 27.65 24.33
CA TYR A 900 -2.27 27.84 24.08
C TYR A 900 -2.88 26.68 23.27
N ILE A 901 -2.07 26.11 22.38
CA ILE A 901 -2.29 24.82 21.73
C ILE A 901 -0.96 24.06 21.71
N PRO A 902 -0.95 22.70 21.69
CA PRO A 902 0.28 21.90 21.71
C PRO A 902 1.03 21.87 20.37
N LEU A 903 1.14 23.00 19.67
CA LEU A 903 1.65 23.09 18.29
C LEU A 903 3.08 22.59 18.15
N ALA A 904 3.99 22.96 19.06
CA ALA A 904 5.39 22.54 19.02
C ALA A 904 5.51 21.00 19.10
N LYS A 905 4.78 20.39 20.04
CA LYS A 905 4.71 18.94 20.20
C LYS A 905 4.06 18.25 18.99
N THR A 906 3.04 18.86 18.39
CA THR A 906 2.41 18.35 17.16
C THR A 906 3.39 18.33 16.00
N ILE A 907 4.12 19.43 15.76
CA ILE A 907 5.13 19.50 14.70
C ILE A 907 6.23 18.47 14.93
N GLU A 908 6.75 18.34 16.16
CA GLU A 908 7.76 17.34 16.51
C GLU A 908 7.28 15.90 16.26
N LEU A 909 6.02 15.60 16.62
CA LEU A 909 5.42 14.29 16.40
C LEU A 909 5.24 13.99 14.90
N VAL A 910 4.69 14.94 14.15
CA VAL A 910 4.45 14.81 12.70
C VAL A 910 5.76 14.70 11.93
N LEU A 911 6.77 15.51 12.25
CA LEU A 911 8.10 15.43 11.62
C LEU A 911 8.79 14.10 11.93
N GLY A 912 8.71 13.63 13.17
CA GLY A 912 9.26 12.32 13.55
C GLY A 912 8.57 11.18 12.81
N LEU A 913 7.24 11.19 12.76
CA LEU A 913 6.44 10.20 12.04
C LEU A 913 6.72 10.22 10.53
N GLY A 914 6.79 11.41 9.93
CA GLY A 914 7.11 11.58 8.52
C GLY A 914 8.52 11.10 8.18
N LYS A 915 9.51 11.43 9.02
CA LYS A 915 10.89 10.98 8.87
C LYS A 915 11.01 9.46 8.93
N ASP A 916 10.40 8.85 9.95
CA ASP A 916 10.42 7.41 10.13
C ASP A 916 9.71 6.69 8.98
N ALA A 917 8.58 7.23 8.51
CA ALA A 917 7.76 6.60 7.47
C ALA A 917 8.34 6.80 6.05
N MET A 918 9.03 7.92 5.76
CA MET A 918 9.70 8.18 4.48
C MET A 918 11.15 7.65 4.43
N GLY A 919 11.74 7.28 5.57
CA GLY A 919 13.12 6.79 5.66
C GLY A 919 14.19 7.86 5.41
N ASN A 920 13.82 9.13 5.34
CA ASN A 920 14.69 10.28 5.11
C ASN A 920 14.23 11.47 5.94
N ALA A 921 15.06 12.50 6.09
CA ALA A 921 14.57 13.78 6.59
C ALA A 921 13.41 14.27 5.71
N VAL A 922 12.41 14.89 6.31
CA VAL A 922 11.22 15.43 5.66
C VAL A 922 11.04 16.91 5.95
N GLU A 923 10.37 17.59 5.03
CA GLU A 923 9.76 18.91 5.18
C GLU A 923 8.24 18.80 5.06
N ILE A 924 7.52 19.54 5.90
CA ILE A 924 6.07 19.69 5.82
C ILE A 924 5.68 21.15 5.65
N GLU A 925 4.66 21.39 4.83
CA GLU A 925 3.89 22.64 4.83
C GLU A 925 2.63 22.44 5.67
N PHE A 926 2.30 23.39 6.53
CA PHE A 926 1.14 23.28 7.41
C PHE A 926 0.38 24.60 7.56
N ALA A 927 -0.88 24.48 7.97
CA ALA A 927 -1.71 25.59 8.41
C ALA A 927 -2.39 25.24 9.73
N VAL A 928 -2.64 26.24 10.56
CA VAL A 928 -3.33 26.10 11.83
C VAL A 928 -4.57 26.97 11.83
N ASP A 929 -5.68 26.34 12.18
CA ASP A 929 -6.89 27.05 12.55
C ASP A 929 -7.04 27.02 14.08
N LEU A 930 -7.07 28.21 14.66
CA LEU A 930 -7.18 28.41 16.11
C LEU A 930 -8.64 28.38 16.59
N GLU A 931 -9.63 28.38 15.68
CA GLU A 931 -11.02 28.15 16.06
C GLU A 931 -11.17 26.75 16.65
N LYS A 932 -11.86 26.70 17.79
CA LYS A 932 -12.02 25.48 18.58
C LYS A 932 -13.26 24.73 18.11
N ASP A 933 -13.12 23.42 17.91
CA ASP A 933 -14.25 22.54 17.61
C ASP A 933 -15.15 22.34 18.85
N ASP A 934 -16.25 21.57 18.68
CA ASP A 934 -17.18 21.25 19.77
C ASP A 934 -16.52 20.54 20.97
N HIS A 935 -15.32 20.00 20.78
CA HIS A 935 -14.51 19.33 21.79
C HIS A 935 -13.37 20.23 22.31
N ASN A 936 -13.43 21.54 22.02
CA ASN A 936 -12.46 22.56 22.42
C ASN A 936 -11.04 22.38 21.83
N ARG A 937 -10.90 21.71 20.69
CA ARG A 937 -9.61 21.45 20.03
C ARG A 937 -9.38 22.37 18.84
N ALA A 938 -8.16 22.84 18.70
CA ALA A 938 -7.72 23.56 17.49
C ALA A 938 -7.36 22.55 16.39
N SER A 939 -7.14 23.04 15.18
CA SER A 939 -6.90 22.17 14.02
C SER A 939 -5.55 22.43 13.38
N PHE A 940 -4.79 21.35 13.18
CA PHE A 940 -3.51 21.34 12.49
C PHE A 940 -3.69 20.64 11.15
N TYR A 941 -3.54 21.40 10.07
CA TYR A 941 -3.67 20.91 8.70
C TYR A 941 -2.30 20.69 8.09
N ILE A 942 -2.07 19.48 7.58
CA ILE A 942 -0.89 19.17 6.77
C ILE A 942 -1.23 19.45 5.31
N LEU A 943 -0.52 20.39 4.70
CA LEU A 943 -0.78 20.86 3.33
C LEU A 943 0.14 20.19 2.30
N GLN A 944 1.33 19.74 2.72
CA GLN A 944 2.29 19.02 1.89
C GLN A 944 3.32 18.31 2.78
N ILE A 945 3.87 17.18 2.31
CA ILE A 945 5.11 16.59 2.80
C ILE A 945 6.03 16.32 1.62
N LYS A 946 7.33 16.47 1.82
CA LYS A 946 8.35 16.04 0.85
C LYS A 946 9.62 15.56 1.57
N PRO A 947 10.38 14.62 0.97
CA PRO A 947 11.69 14.26 1.49
C PRO A 947 12.70 15.40 1.28
N LEU A 948 13.60 15.58 2.25
CA LEU A 948 14.78 16.43 2.19
C LEU A 948 15.97 15.55 1.80
N ILE A 949 16.56 15.81 0.63
CA ILE A 949 17.78 15.12 0.21
C ILE A 949 18.94 15.60 1.10
N SER A 950 19.51 14.66 1.85
CA SER A 950 20.79 14.86 2.51
C SER A 950 21.86 14.18 1.67
N ASN A 951 22.67 14.95 0.95
CA ASN A 951 23.85 14.41 0.28
C ASN A 951 24.92 14.06 1.32
N THR A 952 24.85 12.85 1.84
CA THR A 952 25.89 12.25 2.69
C THR A 952 26.88 11.49 1.82
N MET A 953 27.71 12.19 1.05
CA MET A 953 29.04 11.64 0.75
C MET A 953 29.93 11.92 1.96
N GLU A 954 30.53 10.89 2.54
CA GLU A 954 31.43 11.07 3.69
C GLU A 954 32.69 11.84 3.24
N CYS A 955 32.81 13.10 3.67
CA CYS A 955 34.05 13.85 3.62
C CYS A 955 34.47 14.11 5.06
N GLN A 956 35.61 13.56 5.48
CA GLN A 956 36.27 13.95 6.72
C GLN A 956 37.44 14.84 6.34
N ILE A 957 37.39 16.11 6.77
CA ILE A 957 38.54 17.01 6.64
C ILE A 957 39.32 16.97 7.95
N ASP A 958 40.63 16.76 7.84
CA ASP A 958 41.58 17.00 8.92
C ASP A 958 42.43 18.23 8.58
N LEU A 959 42.23 19.32 9.33
CA LEU A 959 42.93 20.59 9.09
C LEU A 959 44.43 20.51 9.39
N GLU A 960 44.88 19.51 10.14
CA GLU A 960 46.31 19.31 10.45
C GLU A 960 47.09 18.71 9.26
N GLU A 961 46.40 18.06 8.32
CA GLU A 961 47.01 17.44 7.14
C GLU A 961 47.01 18.36 5.89
N GLU A 962 46.36 19.53 5.95
CA GLU A 962 46.26 20.47 4.82
C GLU A 962 47.39 21.52 4.83
N ASP A 963 47.95 21.79 3.65
CA ASP A 963 48.94 22.86 3.47
C ASP A 963 48.27 24.24 3.47
N LYS A 964 48.54 25.03 4.52
CA LYS A 964 47.94 26.36 4.73
C LYS A 964 48.26 27.35 3.62
N ASP A 965 49.41 27.23 2.96
CA ASP A 965 49.82 28.15 1.91
C ASP A 965 49.07 27.90 0.58
N SER A 966 48.47 26.72 0.43
CA SER A 966 47.67 26.33 -0.73
C SER A 966 46.18 26.72 -0.63
N ILE A 967 45.74 27.22 0.52
CA ILE A 967 44.33 27.53 0.79
C ILE A 967 43.94 28.90 0.21
N LEU A 968 43.06 28.88 -0.78
CA LEU A 968 42.48 30.05 -1.42
C LEU A 968 41.32 30.64 -0.59
N LEU A 969 40.47 29.78 -0.04
CA LEU A 969 39.31 30.14 0.76
C LEU A 969 39.15 29.16 1.91
N TYR A 970 38.94 29.71 3.11
CA TYR A 970 38.55 28.96 4.30
C TYR A 970 37.28 29.55 4.90
N SER A 971 36.33 28.69 5.24
CA SER A 971 35.13 29.08 5.98
C SER A 971 34.70 28.04 7.00
N GLU A 972 34.21 28.52 8.14
CA GLU A 972 33.52 27.73 9.18
C GLU A 972 31.98 27.81 9.06
N LYS A 973 31.49 28.65 8.15
CA LYS A 973 30.06 28.87 7.91
C LYS A 973 29.76 28.58 6.44
N GLY A 974 29.11 27.45 6.18
CA GLY A 974 28.73 27.10 4.82
C GLY A 974 27.78 25.91 4.74
N MET A 975 27.58 25.41 3.52
CA MET A 975 26.82 24.21 3.17
C MET A 975 27.52 23.48 2.04
N GLY A 976 27.16 22.21 1.89
CA GLY A 976 27.78 21.28 0.97
C GLY A 976 28.52 20.20 1.74
N ASN A 977 28.66 19.04 1.12
CA ASN A 977 29.38 17.92 1.69
C ASN A 977 29.96 17.10 0.54
N GLY A 978 31.24 16.75 0.62
CA GLY A 978 31.96 16.04 -0.44
C GLY A 978 33.19 16.77 -0.96
N ILE A 979 33.77 16.22 -2.02
CA ILE A 979 35.00 16.72 -2.66
C ILE A 979 34.68 17.03 -4.12
N VAL A 980 35.11 18.20 -4.61
CA VAL A 980 35.02 18.61 -6.01
C VAL A 980 36.43 18.94 -6.49
N ASP A 981 36.89 18.27 -7.54
CA ASP A 981 38.26 18.35 -8.07
C ASP A 981 38.32 18.61 -9.59
N ASP A 982 37.20 19.01 -10.21
CA ASP A 982 37.06 19.26 -11.65
C ASP A 982 36.88 20.75 -12.02
N VAL A 983 36.95 21.67 -11.05
CA VAL A 983 36.66 23.10 -11.25
C VAL A 983 37.95 23.92 -11.39
N THR A 984 38.10 24.64 -12.50
CA THR A 984 39.28 25.50 -12.77
C THR A 984 38.97 27.00 -12.78
N ASP A 985 37.70 27.37 -12.87
CA ASP A 985 37.26 28.74 -13.15
C ASP A 985 36.68 29.40 -11.89
N VAL A 986 37.03 30.66 -11.65
CA VAL A 986 36.47 31.48 -10.58
C VAL A 986 35.91 32.76 -11.18
N ILE A 987 34.68 33.10 -10.83
CA ILE A 987 34.02 34.35 -11.17
C ILE A 987 33.77 35.10 -9.87
N TYR A 988 34.30 36.32 -9.75
CA TYR A 988 34.14 37.10 -8.53
C TYR A 988 33.86 38.58 -8.83
N VAL A 989 33.17 39.24 -7.90
CA VAL A 989 32.88 40.68 -7.96
C VAL A 989 34.14 41.48 -7.68
N ASP A 990 34.44 42.46 -8.53
CA ASP A 990 35.51 43.43 -8.28
C ASP A 990 35.08 44.39 -7.16
N LEU A 991 35.65 44.21 -5.97
CA LEU A 991 35.29 44.98 -4.77
C LEU A 991 35.48 46.50 -4.95
N ASN A 992 36.39 46.94 -5.82
CA ASN A 992 36.61 48.36 -6.07
C ASN A 992 35.51 49.01 -6.92
N LYS A 993 34.74 48.20 -7.66
CA LYS A 993 33.66 48.65 -8.54
C LYS A 993 32.27 48.28 -8.01
N PHE A 994 32.19 47.71 -6.81
CA PHE A 994 30.92 47.31 -6.23
C PHE A 994 30.10 48.54 -5.79
N ASP A 995 28.89 48.66 -6.34
CA ASP A 995 27.89 49.65 -5.94
C ASP A 995 26.56 48.97 -5.59
N LYS A 996 26.11 49.14 -4.33
CA LYS A 996 24.85 48.58 -3.81
C LYS A 996 23.60 49.06 -4.55
N THR A 997 23.67 50.17 -5.27
CA THR A 997 22.55 50.68 -6.09
C THR A 997 22.45 49.97 -7.44
N LYS A 998 23.51 49.26 -7.86
CA LYS A 998 23.67 48.62 -9.18
C LYS A 998 23.54 47.09 -9.16
N THR A 999 23.08 46.51 -8.06
CA THR A 999 22.96 45.04 -7.88
C THR A 999 22.08 44.36 -8.94
N GLN A 1000 21.10 45.05 -9.51
CA GLN A 1000 20.30 44.52 -10.63
C GLN A 1000 21.09 44.40 -11.94
N GLU A 1001 21.95 45.37 -12.24
CA GLU A 1001 22.81 45.33 -13.43
C GLU A 1001 23.85 44.21 -13.30
N MET A 1002 24.40 44.03 -12.08
CA MET A 1002 25.27 42.90 -11.74
C MET A 1002 24.59 41.54 -11.97
N ALA A 1003 23.30 41.41 -11.63
CA ALA A 1003 22.53 40.18 -11.85
C ALA A 1003 22.39 39.81 -13.35
N LEU A 1004 22.32 40.80 -14.24
CA LEU A 1004 22.29 40.58 -15.70
C LEU A 1004 23.66 40.24 -16.27
N GLU A 1005 24.73 40.87 -15.75
CA GLU A 1005 26.11 40.56 -16.15
C GLU A 1005 26.48 39.11 -15.81
N ILE A 1006 26.17 38.66 -14.58
CA ILE A 1006 26.43 37.27 -14.17
C ILE A 1006 25.57 36.26 -14.94
N GLU A 1007 24.33 36.61 -15.31
CA GLU A 1007 23.51 35.75 -16.18
C GLU A 1007 24.21 35.48 -17.52
N SER A 1008 24.81 36.52 -18.12
CA SER A 1008 25.53 36.42 -19.39
C SER A 1008 26.79 35.56 -19.24
N LEU A 1009 27.54 35.73 -18.15
CA LEU A 1009 28.70 34.89 -17.83
C LEU A 1009 28.31 33.43 -17.58
N ASN A 1010 27.20 33.18 -16.86
CA ASN A 1010 26.71 31.84 -16.61
C ASN A 1010 26.32 31.14 -17.93
N GLN A 1011 25.68 31.84 -18.87
CA GLN A 1011 25.39 31.29 -20.20
C GLN A 1011 26.66 30.94 -20.96
N TYR A 1012 27.67 31.81 -20.95
CA TYR A 1012 28.97 31.51 -21.55
C TYR A 1012 29.59 30.23 -20.95
N MET A 1013 29.54 30.06 -19.64
CA MET A 1013 30.04 28.87 -18.95
C MET A 1013 29.24 27.60 -19.28
N ILE A 1014 27.91 27.72 -19.47
CA ILE A 1014 27.05 26.63 -19.93
C ILE A 1014 27.43 26.18 -21.34
N GLU A 1015 27.63 27.11 -22.27
CA GLU A 1015 28.03 26.82 -23.65
C GLU A 1015 29.40 26.12 -23.72
N GLN A 1016 30.33 26.52 -22.87
CA GLN A 1016 31.65 25.90 -22.75
C GLN A 1016 31.64 24.59 -21.94
N LYS A 1017 30.50 24.20 -21.35
CA LYS A 1017 30.35 23.05 -20.44
C LYS A 1017 31.33 23.07 -19.26
N ARG A 1018 31.60 24.26 -18.69
CA ARG A 1018 32.53 24.45 -17.57
C ARG A 1018 31.80 24.93 -16.33
N LYS A 1019 32.13 24.35 -15.19
CA LYS A 1019 31.66 24.79 -13.87
C LYS A 1019 32.59 25.84 -13.27
N TYR A 1020 32.11 26.63 -12.32
CA TYR A 1020 32.91 27.68 -11.66
C TYR A 1020 32.59 27.88 -10.18
N VAL A 1021 33.49 28.56 -9.47
CA VAL A 1021 33.26 29.13 -8.14
C VAL A 1021 32.80 30.58 -8.30
N LEU A 1022 31.70 30.96 -7.65
CA LEU A 1022 31.14 32.30 -7.65
C LEU A 1022 31.41 32.99 -6.32
N ILE A 1023 31.97 34.20 -6.32
CA ILE A 1023 32.27 34.96 -5.09
C ILE A 1023 31.73 36.38 -5.20
N GLY A 1024 31.00 36.85 -4.20
CA GLY A 1024 30.52 38.24 -4.20
C GLY A 1024 30.03 38.75 -2.84
N PRO A 1025 29.96 40.08 -2.67
CA PRO A 1025 29.52 40.70 -1.43
C PRO A 1025 27.99 40.62 -1.23
N GLY A 1026 27.60 40.37 0.02
CA GLY A 1026 26.22 40.21 0.48
C GLY A 1026 25.48 39.03 -0.16
N ARG A 1027 24.14 39.06 -0.11
CA ARG A 1027 23.34 37.87 -0.41
C ARG A 1027 23.20 37.56 -1.90
N TRP A 1028 23.32 36.29 -2.28
CA TRP A 1028 22.90 35.84 -3.61
C TRP A 1028 21.41 35.47 -3.59
N GLY A 1029 20.64 35.97 -4.55
CA GLY A 1029 19.25 35.57 -4.76
C GLY A 1029 18.23 36.16 -3.77
N THR A 1030 18.56 37.28 -3.14
CA THR A 1030 17.62 38.05 -2.30
C THR A 1030 16.63 38.87 -3.14
N ARG A 1031 15.41 39.09 -2.64
CA ARG A 1031 14.47 40.06 -3.22
C ARG A 1031 14.82 41.50 -2.85
N ASP A 1032 15.51 41.70 -1.73
CA ASP A 1032 15.96 43.01 -1.28
C ASP A 1032 17.33 43.35 -1.90
N ARG A 1033 17.29 44.24 -2.88
CA ARG A 1033 18.45 44.74 -3.64
C ARG A 1033 19.50 45.46 -2.79
N TRP A 1034 19.16 45.87 -1.56
CA TRP A 1034 20.04 46.63 -0.67
C TRP A 1034 20.89 45.76 0.25
N ILE A 1035 20.63 44.44 0.28
CA ILE A 1035 21.36 43.47 1.11
C ILE A 1035 22.02 42.36 0.28
N GLY A 1036 21.90 42.41 -1.05
CA GLY A 1036 22.50 41.43 -1.95
C GLY A 1036 22.19 41.61 -3.43
N ILE A 1037 22.72 40.69 -4.25
CA ILE A 1037 22.56 40.63 -5.70
C ILE A 1037 21.32 39.77 -6.04
N PRO A 1038 20.25 40.35 -6.63
CA PRO A 1038 18.96 39.70 -6.82
C PRO A 1038 18.93 38.76 -8.05
N VAL A 1039 19.79 37.74 -8.05
CA VAL A 1039 19.84 36.70 -9.09
C VAL A 1039 18.70 35.69 -8.95
N LYS A 1040 18.20 35.19 -10.08
CA LYS A 1040 17.37 33.97 -10.11
C LYS A 1040 18.28 32.75 -10.24
N TRP A 1041 17.82 31.58 -9.80
CA TRP A 1041 18.63 30.34 -9.85
C TRP A 1041 19.21 30.04 -11.25
N HIS A 1042 18.40 30.16 -12.30
CA HIS A 1042 18.85 29.92 -13.67
C HIS A 1042 19.98 30.86 -14.14
N MET A 1043 20.15 32.02 -13.49
CA MET A 1043 21.19 33.00 -13.81
C MET A 1043 22.57 32.59 -13.28
N ILE A 1044 22.65 31.68 -12.31
CA ILE A 1044 23.92 31.21 -11.71
C ILE A 1044 24.00 29.67 -11.62
N SER A 1045 23.15 28.96 -12.34
CA SER A 1045 22.93 27.52 -12.21
C SER A 1045 24.15 26.63 -12.49
N ASN A 1046 25.19 27.16 -13.15
CA ASN A 1046 26.40 26.42 -13.47
C ASN A 1046 27.52 26.58 -12.42
N ALA A 1047 27.29 27.39 -11.37
CA ALA A 1047 28.19 27.50 -10.23
C ALA A 1047 28.22 26.19 -9.43
N ARG A 1048 29.43 25.75 -9.04
CA ARG A 1048 29.66 24.60 -8.16
C ARG A 1048 29.84 25.00 -6.71
N VAL A 1049 30.32 26.21 -6.48
CA VAL A 1049 30.40 26.83 -5.16
C VAL A 1049 29.94 28.27 -5.29
N ILE A 1050 29.13 28.74 -4.35
CA ILE A 1050 28.70 30.13 -4.21
C ILE A 1050 29.24 30.64 -2.88
N VAL A 1051 29.88 31.81 -2.90
CA VAL A 1051 30.52 32.42 -1.74
C VAL A 1051 29.94 33.82 -1.53
N GLU A 1052 29.45 34.05 -0.33
CA GLU A 1052 28.99 35.35 0.16
C GLU A 1052 30.04 35.98 1.08
N THR A 1053 30.39 37.24 0.83
CA THR A 1053 31.40 37.97 1.62
C THR A 1053 30.81 39.21 2.29
N ALA A 1054 31.22 39.50 3.52
CA ALA A 1054 30.83 40.75 4.20
C ALA A 1054 31.67 41.95 3.72
N MET A 1055 31.13 43.16 3.89
CA MET A 1055 31.81 44.43 3.64
C MET A 1055 31.37 45.46 4.70
N ASP A 1056 32.22 46.44 5.02
CA ASP A 1056 32.05 47.41 6.13
C ASP A 1056 30.73 48.22 6.09
N ASP A 1057 30.01 48.25 4.96
CA ASP A 1057 28.68 48.88 4.77
C ASP A 1057 27.62 47.97 4.11
N PHE A 1058 27.88 46.65 4.04
CA PHE A 1058 27.02 45.64 3.40
C PHE A 1058 26.99 44.35 4.24
N PRO A 1059 26.25 44.34 5.36
CA PRO A 1059 26.28 43.22 6.30
C PRO A 1059 25.55 41.98 5.78
N LEU A 1060 26.15 40.82 6.05
CA LEU A 1060 25.57 39.50 5.78
C LEU A 1060 24.66 39.07 6.93
N GLU A 1061 23.36 39.33 6.82
CA GLU A 1061 22.38 38.72 7.71
C GLU A 1061 22.09 37.27 7.28
N ALA A 1062 21.84 36.36 8.23
CA ALA A 1062 21.52 34.96 7.92
C ALA A 1062 20.11 34.83 7.32
N SER A 1063 20.00 34.36 6.07
CA SER A 1063 18.73 33.88 5.50
C SER A 1063 18.80 32.37 5.50
N SER A 1064 17.76 31.70 5.95
CA SER A 1064 17.76 30.23 5.95
C SER A 1064 16.46 29.65 5.39
N GLY A 1065 15.72 30.41 4.57
CA GLY A 1065 14.32 30.05 4.25
C GLY A 1065 13.78 30.51 2.90
N SER A 1066 14.57 30.49 1.80
CA SER A 1066 14.01 30.74 0.46
C SER A 1066 14.16 29.52 -0.45
N HIS A 1067 13.31 29.43 -1.49
CA HIS A 1067 13.44 28.45 -2.59
C HIS A 1067 14.86 28.37 -3.18
N PHE A 1068 15.60 29.48 -3.13
CA PHE A 1068 16.99 29.54 -3.53
C PHE A 1068 17.88 28.60 -2.70
N PHE A 1069 17.71 28.55 -1.37
CA PHE A 1069 18.45 27.63 -0.49
C PHE A 1069 18.13 26.17 -0.79
N HIS A 1070 16.86 25.84 -1.07
CA HIS A 1070 16.48 24.48 -1.46
C HIS A 1070 17.22 24.03 -2.71
N ASN A 1071 17.26 24.87 -3.76
CA ASN A 1071 17.96 24.55 -5.00
C ASN A 1071 19.48 24.38 -4.82
N VAL A 1072 20.10 25.19 -3.95
CA VAL A 1072 21.52 25.06 -3.59
C VAL A 1072 21.78 23.68 -2.96
N THR A 1073 20.92 23.26 -2.03
CA THR A 1073 21.08 21.96 -1.35
C THR A 1073 20.82 20.76 -2.26
N SER A 1074 19.79 20.81 -3.13
CA SER A 1074 19.43 19.68 -4.01
C SER A 1074 20.40 19.49 -5.18
N MET A 1075 21.10 20.54 -5.61
CA MET A 1075 22.03 20.51 -6.75
C MET A 1075 23.48 20.22 -6.38
N SER A 1076 23.77 19.89 -5.11
CA SER A 1076 25.13 19.66 -4.60
C SER A 1076 26.07 20.86 -4.81
N VAL A 1077 25.53 22.08 -4.70
CA VAL A 1077 26.33 23.31 -4.82
C VAL A 1077 26.85 23.68 -3.43
N GLY A 1078 28.16 23.89 -3.31
CA GLY A 1078 28.76 24.41 -2.08
C GLY A 1078 28.30 25.85 -1.84
N TYR A 1079 27.99 26.20 -0.60
CA TYR A 1079 27.54 27.55 -0.26
C TYR A 1079 28.29 28.08 0.93
N PHE A 1080 29.21 29.01 0.76
CA PHE A 1080 30.10 29.46 1.84
C PHE A 1080 29.79 30.91 2.20
N THR A 1081 29.86 31.20 3.48
CA THR A 1081 29.78 32.56 4.02
C THR A 1081 31.14 32.90 4.62
N VAL A 1082 31.73 34.02 4.19
CA VAL A 1082 33.02 34.49 4.68
C VAL A 1082 32.80 35.85 5.35
N GLN A 1083 33.05 35.90 6.66
CA GLN A 1083 32.94 37.10 7.49
C GLN A 1083 34.24 37.25 8.29
N PRO A 1084 35.26 37.89 7.72
CA PRO A 1084 36.57 38.01 8.35
C PRO A 1084 36.52 38.79 9.67
N GLU A 1085 35.53 39.68 9.88
CA GLU A 1085 35.41 40.44 11.13
C GLU A 1085 34.82 39.61 12.29
N LEU A 1086 34.07 38.54 11.98
CA LEU A 1086 33.27 37.77 12.95
C LEU A 1086 33.75 36.33 13.15
N SER A 1087 34.69 35.85 12.33
CA SER A 1087 35.18 34.47 12.34
C SER A 1087 36.58 34.36 11.73
N THR A 1088 37.21 33.20 11.88
CA THR A 1088 38.53 32.84 11.31
C THR A 1088 38.50 32.64 9.78
N SER A 1089 37.34 32.80 9.13
CA SER A 1089 37.17 32.64 7.68
C SER A 1089 37.88 33.73 6.87
N TYR A 1090 38.48 33.37 5.72
CA TYR A 1090 39.16 34.33 4.85
C TYR A 1090 39.13 33.91 3.37
N ILE A 1091 39.37 34.88 2.49
CA ILE A 1091 39.59 34.70 1.05
C ILE A 1091 40.90 35.38 0.67
N ASN A 1092 41.79 34.66 -0.02
CA ASN A 1092 43.05 35.22 -0.50
C ASN A 1092 42.89 35.90 -1.87
N TYR A 1093 42.44 37.15 -1.88
CA TYR A 1093 42.26 37.93 -3.10
C TYR A 1093 43.54 38.16 -3.90
N LYS A 1094 44.71 38.21 -3.26
CA LYS A 1094 46.00 38.36 -3.97
C LYS A 1094 46.27 37.18 -4.89
N THR A 1095 46.03 35.96 -4.40
CA THR A 1095 46.17 34.73 -5.20
C THR A 1095 45.19 34.69 -6.37
N LEU A 1096 43.99 35.28 -6.24
CA LEU A 1096 43.02 35.41 -7.32
C LEU A 1096 43.48 36.40 -8.41
N ASP A 1097 44.04 37.54 -8.01
CA ASP A 1097 44.54 38.56 -8.95
C ASP A 1097 45.77 38.10 -9.75
N ASP A 1098 46.58 37.17 -9.20
CA ASP A 1098 47.77 36.62 -9.86
C ASP A 1098 47.45 35.54 -10.94
N GLN A 1099 46.19 35.12 -11.09
CA GLN A 1099 45.79 34.10 -12.07
C GLN A 1099 45.53 34.66 -13.48
N LEU A 1100 45.35 33.75 -14.44
CA LEU A 1100 45.02 34.12 -15.82
C LEU A 1100 43.61 34.74 -15.89
N LEU A 1101 43.54 36.02 -16.22
CA LEU A 1101 42.30 36.74 -16.51
C LEU A 1101 41.75 36.34 -17.89
N ILE A 1102 40.56 35.74 -17.91
CA ILE A 1102 39.87 35.32 -19.14
C ILE A 1102 38.93 36.41 -19.64
N PHE A 1103 38.19 37.03 -18.72
CA PHE A 1103 37.23 38.09 -19.03
C PHE A 1103 37.15 39.08 -17.87
N GLN A 1104 37.02 40.36 -18.21
CA GLN A 1104 36.79 41.44 -17.26
C GLN A 1104 35.61 42.26 -17.74
N GLY A 1105 34.52 42.20 -16.99
CA GLY A 1105 33.32 42.99 -17.23
C GLY A 1105 33.31 44.30 -16.46
N GLU A 1106 32.12 44.86 -16.28
CA GLU A 1106 31.93 46.11 -15.54
C GLU A 1106 32.04 45.84 -14.03
N TYR A 1107 31.38 44.78 -13.55
CA TYR A 1107 31.34 44.41 -12.13
C TYR A 1107 32.04 43.08 -11.81
N PHE A 1108 32.17 42.15 -12.76
CA PHE A 1108 32.76 40.82 -12.52
C PHE A 1108 34.11 40.60 -13.22
N LYS A 1109 34.98 39.81 -12.57
CA LYS A 1109 36.19 39.23 -13.15
C LYS A 1109 36.05 37.72 -13.26
N HIS A 1110 36.43 37.16 -14.41
CA HIS A 1110 36.53 35.72 -14.64
C HIS A 1110 38.00 35.33 -14.81
N ILE A 1111 38.50 34.52 -13.89
CA ILE A 1111 39.87 34.02 -13.87
C ILE A 1111 39.91 32.49 -14.01
N ARG A 1112 41.06 31.96 -14.41
CA ARG A 1112 41.27 30.53 -14.60
C ARG A 1112 42.60 30.04 -14.02
N PHE A 1113 42.52 28.96 -13.25
CA PHE A 1113 43.65 28.21 -12.74
C PHE A 1113 44.17 27.21 -13.78
N LYS A 1114 45.47 26.92 -13.75
CA LYS A 1114 46.12 25.94 -14.66
C LYS A 1114 45.74 24.51 -14.31
N THR A 1115 45.60 24.23 -13.02
CA THR A 1115 45.15 22.95 -12.46
C THR A 1115 43.76 23.11 -11.84
N PRO A 1116 42.94 22.05 -11.82
CA PRO A 1116 41.67 22.08 -11.08
C PRO A 1116 41.90 22.35 -9.59
N MET A 1117 41.08 23.22 -9.01
CA MET A 1117 41.04 23.47 -7.58
C MET A 1117 40.44 22.27 -6.86
N LYS A 1118 40.95 21.96 -5.66
CA LYS A 1118 40.32 21.00 -4.75
C LYS A 1118 39.43 21.74 -3.78
N ILE A 1119 38.13 21.48 -3.88
CA ILE A 1119 37.11 22.00 -2.98
C ILE A 1119 36.72 20.85 -2.05
N LYS A 1120 36.92 21.02 -0.74
CA LYS A 1120 36.50 20.05 0.28
C LYS A 1120 35.45 20.68 1.18
N MET A 1121 34.38 19.95 1.43
CA MET A 1121 33.25 20.40 2.24
C MET A 1121 32.92 19.32 3.27
N ASP A 1122 33.15 19.60 4.55
CA ASP A 1122 32.75 18.76 5.68
C ASP A 1122 31.66 19.48 6.46
N GLY A 1123 30.42 19.16 6.13
CA GLY A 1123 29.26 19.77 6.77
C GLY A 1123 29.05 19.36 8.23
N ARG A 1124 29.67 18.26 8.70
CA ARG A 1124 29.56 17.81 10.09
C ARG A 1124 30.51 18.57 10.99
N LYS A 1125 31.77 18.73 10.57
CA LYS A 1125 32.77 19.52 11.30
C LYS A 1125 32.65 21.04 11.04
N ARG A 1126 31.81 21.45 10.09
CA ARG A 1126 31.66 22.82 9.60
C ARG A 1126 32.98 23.38 9.08
N ILE A 1127 33.67 22.61 8.24
CA ILE A 1127 34.94 23.00 7.64
C ILE A 1127 34.77 23.01 6.12
N TYR A 1128 35.00 24.16 5.50
CA TYR A 1128 34.88 24.36 4.05
C TYR A 1128 36.16 24.97 3.52
N LEU A 1129 36.81 24.30 2.56
CA LEU A 1129 38.12 24.71 2.05
C LEU A 1129 38.14 24.66 0.51
N ILE A 1130 38.76 25.67 -0.10
CA ILE A 1130 39.16 25.65 -1.51
C ILE A 1130 40.67 25.81 -1.55
N SER A 1131 41.37 24.82 -2.09
CA SER A 1131 42.83 24.84 -2.31
C SER A 1131 43.13 24.82 -3.81
N ALA A 1132 44.14 25.57 -4.23
CA ALA A 1132 44.46 25.82 -5.64
C ALA A 1132 45.90 25.43 -6.01
#